data_AF-A0A367EVB1-F1
#
_entry.id   AF-A0A367EVB1-F1
#
_cell.length_a   1.000
_cell.length_b   1.000
_cell.length_c   1.000
_cell.angle_alpha   90.00
_cell.angle_beta   90.00
_cell.angle_gamma   90.00
#
_symmetry.space_group_name_H-M   'P 1'
#
loop_
_entity.id
_entity.type
_entity.pdbx_description
1 polymer ?
#
loop_
_entity_poly.entity_id
_entity_poly.type
_entity_poly.pdbx_seq_one_letter_code
_entity_poly.pdbx_strand_id
1 'polypeptide(L)'
;MTSGEASAGVTRRAVVAAGAVAGVGTALGPTAVAPARADAKKTPATHTLRTPDLDVRVDPAFPRIVDYTDRATGTTLHAQAEATTTLLVDGEEHTPEVTSTPGRDRITYTLTLETGTALTVRIEAEGRRVHWRVTRVAEAPEGRVGTLELPHLAFLSMRSDQRPDPVVHTARVELDKDKSGDTLIELTGETATDDEPVGCAYAVVATGELAAAIETNTSYDKPSKTAGADWDNGRLWRQTVAVGDARSTRLTCGQWTHRAATAAADQTEPLPYVTVVVTGDRNGDDVADWQDAAIAMRDIMIDPRGADAQHLRVVPHIPFNFASQATNPFLSTLDQVKRIHLATDGLRQFTLLKGYQSEGHDSAHPDYAGNYNERAGGLADLNTLLRKGRKWNTDFAVHVNVTESYPVAHAFSEKLVDKNNEQWDWLDQSYRIDQRRDLVSGDVIARFKNLREDTDKGLTSLYIDVFRESGWTSDRLQRAFRDQGWNVATEWGHGFERSALWSHWATETDYGADTSRGINSRLIRFIRNHQKDVFADKWPTLLGGARMGNYEGWRGKTDWHAFYALIWTHSLPAKYLQARPIRSWSEHEITFEGEEATAVTDTGGKRRITTEGRRVYDDGLYLLPWEPRKATDPAKLYHYNPDGGRTTWQLPSGWKHTRTVHVYPLTWRGRGEPVEAAVSGGRVTLDAEAGMPYVVHRRPAPAQPKPHWGEGTPLTDPGFHSGGLAAWTVAGTAAVEVSKRGDPELVLAPGGEASVSQRLRRLEPGTYAASVQVQVGDEAGERRRAALTVRTADGVTAENWTDTSTATNQVAADLKQGTRFQRMTAWFTVPEGGGPVTLALTAGKGEVPVRFDHVRVVAGTPPRTVRNGASERQAALVQEDFEHVPQGWGPFVKGDAGGSTDPRTHLAQRHAPYTQRGWNGKTIDDVIDGSESLKSRGENTGLVYRTVPHTVRFEAGKTYRVSFRYENEKADQYAWVTGVDAPGAKELQRQPLPVATRPATLTYEFTAPEEGQAWVGLRKVGDDGKAEFALDAFTVSEVTD
;
A
#
# COMPACT_ATOMS: atom_id res chain seq x y z
N MET A 1 28.93 9.36 -36.74
CA MET A 1 30.35 9.05 -36.99
C MET A 1 30.45 7.53 -36.85
N THR A 2 30.80 6.70 -37.85
CA THR A 2 32.00 6.66 -38.71
C THR A 2 33.28 6.59 -37.88
N SER A 3 34.16 5.59 -38.01
CA SER A 3 34.23 4.46 -38.96
C SER A 3 35.28 3.41 -38.56
N GLY A 4 35.07 2.15 -38.96
CA GLY A 4 36.13 1.31 -39.59
C GLY A 4 37.24 0.72 -38.70
N GLU A 5 37.98 -0.34 -39.04
CA GLU A 5 38.07 -1.30 -40.18
C GLU A 5 38.84 -2.57 -39.65
N ALA A 6 39.19 -3.63 -40.38
CA ALA A 6 38.49 -4.55 -41.30
C ALA A 6 39.38 -5.83 -41.48
N SER A 7 39.04 -6.76 -42.40
CA SER A 7 39.81 -7.97 -42.78
C SER A 7 39.83 -9.13 -41.74
N ALA A 8 39.70 -10.44 -42.01
CA ALA A 8 39.79 -11.33 -43.20
C ALA A 8 41.22 -11.58 -43.78
N GLY A 9 41.65 -12.79 -44.16
CA GLY A 9 41.06 -14.14 -44.10
C GLY A 9 41.69 -15.08 -45.16
N VAL A 10 42.16 -16.29 -44.79
CA VAL A 10 42.93 -17.20 -45.69
C VAL A 10 42.52 -18.69 -45.52
N THR A 11 42.88 -19.59 -46.46
CA THR A 11 42.06 -20.77 -46.85
C THR A 11 42.75 -22.15 -46.94
N ARG A 12 41.92 -23.20 -46.73
CA ARG A 12 41.89 -24.57 -47.35
C ARG A 12 43.18 -25.33 -47.76
N ARG A 13 43.28 -26.58 -47.27
CA ARG A 13 43.63 -27.86 -47.98
C ARG A 13 42.96 -29.03 -47.21
N ALA A 14 42.36 -30.11 -47.74
CA ALA A 14 42.37 -30.83 -49.03
C ALA A 14 43.56 -31.81 -49.21
N VAL A 15 43.44 -33.11 -49.58
CA VAL A 15 42.32 -33.97 -50.08
C VAL A 15 42.57 -35.46 -49.67
N VAL A 16 41.54 -36.32 -49.48
CA VAL A 16 41.45 -37.80 -49.80
C VAL A 16 40.09 -38.40 -49.34
N ALA A 17 39.67 -39.59 -49.83
CA ALA A 17 38.43 -40.30 -49.44
C ALA A 17 38.50 -41.85 -49.67
N ALA A 18 37.40 -42.56 -49.35
CA ALA A 18 37.06 -43.98 -49.64
C ALA A 18 37.67 -45.08 -48.71
N GLY A 19 37.02 -46.24 -48.51
CA GLY A 19 35.74 -46.73 -49.07
C GLY A 19 35.14 -47.90 -48.28
N ALA A 20 34.00 -48.43 -48.73
CA ALA A 20 33.23 -49.48 -48.03
C ALA A 20 33.58 -50.92 -48.49
N VAL A 21 33.23 -51.92 -47.67
CA VAL A 21 32.62 -53.22 -48.06
C VAL A 21 32.18 -53.97 -46.80
N ALA A 22 31.11 -54.77 -46.89
CA ALA A 22 30.61 -55.64 -45.82
C ALA A 22 30.83 -57.13 -46.16
N GLY A 23 30.99 -58.01 -45.16
CA GLY A 23 31.24 -59.44 -45.42
C GLY A 23 31.27 -60.34 -44.18
N VAL A 24 30.18 -61.10 -44.01
CA VAL A 24 29.92 -62.21 -43.06
C VAL A 24 31.10 -63.18 -42.84
N GLY A 25 31.31 -63.64 -41.59
CA GLY A 25 32.23 -64.76 -41.27
C GLY A 25 31.96 -65.40 -39.89
N THR A 26 31.57 -66.68 -39.86
CA THR A 26 31.00 -67.36 -38.69
C THR A 26 31.98 -68.07 -37.73
N ALA A 27 31.70 -67.94 -36.43
CA ALA A 27 31.76 -68.97 -35.37
C ALA A 27 33.07 -69.72 -35.02
N LEU A 28 33.36 -69.79 -33.70
CA LEU A 28 33.58 -71.03 -32.92
C LEU A 28 33.71 -70.70 -31.41
N GLY A 29 33.35 -71.65 -30.53
CA GLY A 29 33.62 -71.61 -29.06
C GLY A 29 34.83 -72.49 -28.69
N PRO A 30 34.95 -73.04 -27.44
CA PRO A 30 33.96 -73.04 -26.34
C PRO A 30 34.54 -72.89 -24.89
N THR A 31 33.67 -72.90 -23.86
CA THR A 31 33.91 -73.28 -22.43
C THR A 31 35.00 -72.55 -21.60
N ALA A 32 34.93 -72.40 -20.27
CA ALA A 32 33.91 -72.46 -19.20
C ALA A 32 34.61 -71.90 -17.90
N VAL A 33 34.08 -71.84 -16.68
CA VAL A 33 32.87 -72.32 -15.96
C VAL A 33 32.44 -71.21 -14.98
N ALA A 34 31.16 -71.14 -14.56
CA ALA A 34 30.70 -70.24 -13.50
C ALA A 34 29.87 -70.96 -12.42
N PRO A 35 30.11 -70.73 -11.11
CA PRO A 35 29.30 -71.29 -10.03
C PRO A 35 28.10 -70.41 -9.65
N ALA A 36 26.99 -71.08 -9.32
CA ALA A 36 25.84 -70.65 -8.51
C ALA A 36 25.43 -69.16 -8.44
N ARG A 37 24.18 -68.88 -8.87
CA ARG A 37 23.43 -67.69 -8.43
C ARG A 37 23.25 -67.70 -6.92
N ALA A 38 23.38 -66.54 -6.29
CA ALA A 38 22.58 -66.18 -5.12
C ALA A 38 21.42 -65.29 -5.62
N ASP A 39 20.18 -65.65 -5.31
CA ASP A 39 19.01 -64.88 -5.75
C ASP A 39 18.87 -63.60 -4.91
N ALA A 40 19.42 -62.49 -5.42
CA ALA A 40 19.09 -61.16 -4.96
C ALA A 40 17.57 -60.94 -5.16
N LYS A 41 16.84 -60.77 -4.06
CA LYS A 41 15.39 -60.51 -4.08
C LYS A 41 15.12 -59.30 -4.97
N LYS A 42 14.31 -59.48 -6.02
CA LYS A 42 13.76 -58.36 -6.79
C LYS A 42 12.85 -57.53 -5.87
N THR A 43 13.34 -56.39 -5.41
CA THR A 43 12.48 -55.28 -4.97
C THR A 43 11.47 -54.98 -6.10
N PRO A 44 10.17 -54.79 -5.81
CA PRO A 44 9.23 -54.40 -6.86
C PRO A 44 9.65 -53.06 -7.45
N ALA A 45 9.63 -52.94 -8.79
CA ALA A 45 10.13 -51.76 -9.50
C ALA A 45 9.38 -50.46 -9.16
N THR A 46 8.16 -50.58 -8.63
CA THR A 46 7.38 -49.52 -7.99
C THR A 46 6.56 -50.10 -6.85
N HIS A 47 6.30 -49.31 -5.81
CA HIS A 47 5.29 -49.56 -4.78
C HIS A 47 4.03 -48.71 -5.05
N THR A 48 2.90 -49.05 -4.42
CA THR A 48 1.63 -48.30 -4.61
C THR A 48 1.04 -47.91 -3.27
N LEU A 49 0.84 -46.60 -3.08
CA LEU A 49 0.08 -46.02 -1.97
C LEU A 49 -1.41 -45.98 -2.34
N ARG A 50 -2.31 -46.20 -1.38
CA ARG A 50 -3.76 -46.32 -1.65
C ARG A 50 -4.64 -45.53 -0.70
N THR A 51 -5.42 -44.61 -1.24
CA THR A 51 -6.58 -44.01 -0.56
C THR A 51 -7.86 -44.75 -1.01
N PRO A 52 -9.09 -44.30 -0.64
CA PRO A 52 -10.31 -44.80 -1.27
C PRO A 52 -10.39 -44.42 -2.76
N ASP A 53 -9.90 -43.23 -3.11
CA ASP A 53 -10.13 -42.54 -4.39
C ASP A 53 -8.94 -42.63 -5.36
N LEU A 54 -7.72 -42.76 -4.86
CA LEU A 54 -6.47 -42.65 -5.62
C LEU A 54 -5.49 -43.79 -5.29
N ASP A 55 -4.96 -44.46 -6.32
CA ASP A 55 -3.74 -45.27 -6.25
C ASP A 55 -2.57 -44.41 -6.73
N VAL A 56 -1.50 -44.29 -5.95
CA VAL A 56 -0.32 -43.45 -6.25
C VAL A 56 0.90 -44.34 -6.36
N ARG A 57 1.54 -44.37 -7.53
CA ARG A 57 2.68 -45.24 -7.78
C ARG A 57 3.98 -44.51 -7.50
N VAL A 58 4.82 -45.11 -6.67
CA VAL A 58 6.06 -44.51 -6.13
C VAL A 58 7.24 -45.46 -6.28
N ASP A 59 8.44 -44.92 -6.38
CA ASP A 59 9.68 -45.69 -6.43
C ASP A 59 10.17 -46.05 -5.01
N PRO A 60 10.52 -47.31 -4.68
CA PRO A 60 11.14 -47.63 -3.40
C PRO A 60 12.60 -47.16 -3.26
N ALA A 61 13.31 -46.90 -4.37
CA ALA A 61 14.74 -46.59 -4.40
C ALA A 61 15.07 -45.09 -4.35
N PHE A 62 14.09 -44.21 -4.58
CA PHE A 62 14.21 -42.75 -4.47
C PHE A 62 12.83 -42.16 -4.14
N PRO A 63 12.69 -41.00 -3.48
CA PRO A 63 11.38 -40.37 -3.21
C PRO A 63 10.72 -39.77 -4.47
N ARG A 64 10.39 -40.66 -5.42
CA ARG A 64 9.84 -40.38 -6.74
C ARG A 64 8.41 -40.87 -6.86
N ILE A 65 7.52 -40.00 -7.33
CA ILE A 65 6.18 -40.36 -7.79
C ILE A 65 6.26 -40.63 -9.29
N VAL A 66 5.60 -41.68 -9.76
CA VAL A 66 5.58 -42.11 -11.16
C VAL A 66 4.26 -41.74 -11.83
N ASP A 67 3.14 -41.98 -11.14
CA ASP A 67 1.78 -41.66 -11.60
C ASP A 67 0.76 -41.64 -10.45
N TYR A 68 -0.40 -41.05 -10.76
CA TYR A 68 -1.61 -40.99 -9.95
C TYR A 68 -2.77 -41.58 -10.77
N THR A 69 -3.42 -42.63 -10.29
CA THR A 69 -4.55 -43.28 -10.96
C THR A 69 -5.82 -43.16 -10.13
N ASP A 70 -6.88 -42.60 -10.73
CA ASP A 70 -8.20 -42.54 -10.12
C ASP A 70 -8.80 -43.95 -10.03
N ARG A 71 -9.28 -44.32 -8.84
CA ARG A 71 -9.74 -45.68 -8.53
C ARG A 71 -11.17 -45.97 -9.00
N ALA A 72 -11.93 -44.95 -9.43
CA ALA A 72 -13.27 -45.09 -9.97
C ALA A 72 -13.28 -45.16 -11.50
N THR A 73 -12.48 -44.35 -12.19
CA THR A 73 -12.40 -44.34 -13.67
C THR A 73 -11.26 -45.21 -14.22
N GLY A 74 -10.14 -45.35 -13.50
CA GLY A 74 -8.90 -45.93 -14.01
C GLY A 74 -8.03 -44.94 -14.81
N THR A 75 -8.48 -43.69 -14.98
CA THR A 75 -7.73 -42.60 -15.65
C THR A 75 -6.45 -42.29 -14.86
N THR A 76 -5.37 -41.97 -15.56
CA THR A 76 -4.04 -41.76 -14.97
C THR A 76 -3.43 -40.42 -15.38
N LEU A 77 -2.94 -39.67 -14.39
CA LEU A 77 -2.04 -38.53 -14.57
C LEU A 77 -0.60 -38.95 -14.25
N HIS A 78 0.39 -38.50 -15.00
CA HIS A 78 1.78 -38.90 -14.81
C HIS A 78 2.56 -37.92 -13.92
N ALA A 79 3.70 -38.38 -13.40
CA ALA A 79 4.69 -37.61 -12.66
C ALA A 79 6.07 -37.84 -13.29
N GLN A 80 7.05 -38.40 -12.57
CA GLN A 80 8.42 -38.61 -13.07
C GLN A 80 8.62 -40.07 -13.52
N ALA A 81 8.46 -40.32 -14.83
CA ALA A 81 8.49 -41.65 -15.42
C ALA A 81 9.91 -42.26 -15.48
N GLU A 82 10.90 -41.46 -15.89
CA GLU A 82 12.32 -41.85 -15.88
C GLU A 82 12.85 -41.93 -14.45
N ALA A 83 13.83 -42.80 -14.19
CA ALA A 83 14.42 -42.95 -12.86
C ALA A 83 15.31 -41.74 -12.51
N THR A 84 15.06 -41.17 -11.34
CA THR A 84 15.84 -40.06 -10.77
C THR A 84 16.57 -40.58 -9.53
N THR A 85 17.87 -40.31 -9.41
CA THR A 85 18.71 -40.76 -8.28
C THR A 85 19.52 -39.64 -7.64
N THR A 86 19.43 -38.42 -8.16
CA THR A 86 20.25 -37.28 -7.73
C THR A 86 19.40 -36.13 -7.16
N LEU A 87 20.08 -35.27 -6.39
CA LEU A 87 19.55 -34.02 -5.84
C LEU A 87 20.68 -32.99 -5.79
N LEU A 88 20.33 -31.70 -5.71
CA LEU A 88 21.31 -30.64 -5.49
C LEU A 88 21.27 -30.17 -4.03
N VAL A 89 22.43 -30.01 -3.40
CA VAL A 89 22.61 -29.23 -2.16
C VAL A 89 23.55 -28.08 -2.45
N ASP A 90 23.14 -26.85 -2.12
CA ASP A 90 23.91 -25.61 -2.33
C ASP A 90 24.43 -25.39 -3.78
N GLY A 91 23.85 -26.12 -4.75
CA GLY A 91 24.21 -26.10 -6.17
C GLY A 91 25.07 -27.29 -6.64
N GLU A 92 25.57 -28.13 -5.73
CA GLU A 92 26.36 -29.32 -6.05
C GLU A 92 25.48 -30.58 -6.14
N GLU A 93 25.73 -31.46 -7.12
CA GLU A 93 24.96 -32.69 -7.31
C GLU A 93 25.45 -33.83 -6.40
N HIS A 94 24.50 -34.52 -5.75
CA HIS A 94 24.77 -35.69 -4.94
C HIS A 94 23.87 -36.87 -5.33
N THR A 95 24.45 -38.08 -5.27
CA THR A 95 23.71 -39.35 -5.32
C THR A 95 23.66 -39.95 -3.90
N PRO A 96 22.58 -39.76 -3.12
CA PRO A 96 22.49 -40.29 -1.76
C PRO A 96 22.34 -41.82 -1.72
N GLU A 97 22.82 -42.44 -0.65
CA GLU A 97 22.36 -43.79 -0.27
C GLU A 97 20.91 -43.69 0.20
N VAL A 98 20.00 -44.44 -0.44
CA VAL A 98 18.56 -44.39 -0.12
C VAL A 98 18.10 -45.69 0.53
N THR A 99 17.48 -45.56 1.70
CA THR A 99 16.69 -46.64 2.34
C THR A 99 15.23 -46.20 2.43
N SER A 100 14.29 -47.14 2.36
CA SER A 100 12.86 -46.82 2.44
C SER A 100 12.03 -47.84 3.23
N THR A 101 10.94 -47.35 3.82
CA THR A 101 9.95 -48.12 4.58
C THR A 101 8.57 -47.90 3.94
N PRO A 102 8.13 -48.81 3.05
CA PRO A 102 6.80 -48.75 2.43
C PRO A 102 5.67 -49.07 3.41
N GLY A 103 4.53 -48.39 3.25
CA GLY A 103 3.27 -48.63 3.95
C GLY A 103 2.07 -48.61 2.99
N ARG A 104 0.85 -48.67 3.54
CA ARG A 104 -0.40 -48.75 2.75
C ARG A 104 -0.70 -47.49 1.94
N ASP A 105 -0.51 -46.34 2.57
CA ASP A 105 -0.93 -44.99 2.14
C ASP A 105 0.25 -44.00 2.15
N ARG A 106 1.41 -44.44 2.63
CA ARG A 106 2.64 -43.66 2.70
C ARG A 106 3.89 -44.52 2.55
N ILE A 107 4.99 -43.86 2.20
CA ILE A 107 6.34 -44.41 2.21
C ILE A 107 7.28 -43.35 2.81
N THR A 108 8.20 -43.77 3.67
CA THR A 108 9.23 -42.88 4.25
C THR A 108 10.61 -43.35 3.80
N TYR A 109 11.47 -42.41 3.43
CA TYR A 109 12.82 -42.61 2.91
C TYR A 109 13.83 -41.92 3.83
N THR A 110 15.03 -42.48 3.92
CA THR A 110 16.23 -41.78 4.41
C THR A 110 17.23 -41.72 3.26
N LEU A 111 17.63 -40.51 2.89
CA LEU A 111 18.61 -40.21 1.85
C LEU A 111 19.87 -39.70 2.55
N THR A 112 20.95 -40.50 2.55
CA THR A 112 22.21 -40.18 3.23
C THR A 112 23.24 -39.70 2.19
N LEU A 113 23.76 -38.49 2.36
CA LEU A 113 24.84 -37.92 1.55
C LEU A 113 26.20 -38.45 2.00
N GLU A 114 27.22 -38.38 1.13
CA GLU A 114 28.60 -38.81 1.44
C GLU A 114 29.21 -38.09 2.66
N THR A 115 28.76 -36.87 2.95
CA THR A 115 29.13 -36.09 4.14
C THR A 115 28.57 -36.65 5.45
N GLY A 116 27.68 -37.65 5.39
CA GLY A 116 26.94 -38.20 6.53
C GLY A 116 25.65 -37.45 6.87
N THR A 117 25.33 -36.36 6.16
CA THR A 117 24.05 -35.64 6.30
C THR A 117 22.90 -36.46 5.74
N ALA A 118 21.81 -36.59 6.50
CA ALA A 118 20.65 -37.38 6.13
C ALA A 118 19.36 -36.56 6.02
N LEU A 119 18.64 -36.73 4.91
CA LEU A 119 17.30 -36.17 4.67
C LEU A 119 16.25 -37.27 4.86
N THR A 120 15.26 -37.05 5.73
CA THR A 120 14.12 -37.97 5.87
C THR A 120 12.93 -37.46 5.07
N VAL A 121 12.64 -38.07 3.92
CA VAL A 121 11.54 -37.69 3.03
C VAL A 121 10.34 -38.62 3.24
N ARG A 122 9.12 -38.13 3.11
CA ARG A 122 7.89 -38.93 3.08
C ARG A 122 7.03 -38.58 1.88
N ILE A 123 6.45 -39.60 1.25
CA ILE A 123 5.29 -39.45 0.36
C ILE A 123 4.09 -40.07 1.09
N GLU A 124 2.99 -39.33 1.21
CA GLU A 124 1.79 -39.68 2.00
C GLU A 124 0.53 -39.23 1.24
N ALA A 125 -0.39 -40.16 0.97
CA ALA A 125 -1.60 -39.93 0.18
C ALA A 125 -2.85 -39.89 1.06
N GLU A 126 -3.67 -38.85 0.90
CA GLU A 126 -4.81 -38.52 1.76
C GLU A 126 -6.02 -38.11 0.90
N GLY A 127 -7.01 -39.00 0.75
CA GLY A 127 -8.12 -38.81 -0.20
C GLY A 127 -7.60 -38.66 -1.64
N ARG A 128 -7.81 -37.48 -2.24
CA ARG A 128 -7.26 -37.10 -3.55
C ARG A 128 -6.00 -36.21 -3.48
N ARG A 129 -5.44 -35.98 -2.30
CA ARG A 129 -4.20 -35.21 -2.08
C ARG A 129 -3.01 -36.15 -1.95
N VAL A 130 -1.85 -35.72 -2.44
CA VAL A 130 -0.57 -36.41 -2.26
C VAL A 130 0.46 -35.41 -1.76
N HIS A 131 1.05 -35.71 -0.60
CA HIS A 131 2.03 -34.89 0.06
C HIS A 131 3.42 -35.51 -0.05
N TRP A 132 4.34 -34.82 -0.69
CA TRP A 132 5.77 -35.07 -0.62
C TRP A 132 6.36 -34.10 0.40
N ARG A 133 7.10 -34.57 1.41
CA ARG A 133 7.58 -33.75 2.53
C ARG A 133 8.98 -34.17 2.96
N VAL A 134 9.93 -33.25 3.05
CA VAL A 134 11.08 -33.40 3.95
C VAL A 134 10.55 -33.27 5.38
N THR A 135 10.71 -34.34 6.16
CA THR A 135 10.24 -34.44 7.55
C THR A 135 11.36 -34.26 8.57
N ARG A 136 12.62 -34.35 8.13
CA ARG A 136 13.82 -34.06 8.92
C ARG A 136 15.00 -33.76 8.00
N VAL A 137 15.84 -32.81 8.41
CA VAL A 137 17.24 -32.67 7.98
C VAL A 137 18.10 -33.03 9.19
N ALA A 138 19.09 -33.89 9.02
CA ALA A 138 20.04 -34.30 10.06
C ALA A 138 21.47 -34.07 9.55
N GLU A 139 21.99 -32.87 9.81
CA GLU A 139 23.29 -32.44 9.28
C GLU A 139 24.47 -33.06 10.04
N ALA A 140 25.46 -33.53 9.28
CA ALA A 140 26.82 -33.74 9.76
C ALA A 140 27.56 -32.39 9.89
N PRO A 141 28.67 -32.31 10.66
CA PRO A 141 29.44 -31.07 10.85
C PRO A 141 29.89 -30.42 9.54
N GLU A 142 30.46 -31.22 8.63
CA GLU A 142 30.97 -30.84 7.31
C GLU A 142 29.90 -30.88 6.20
N GLY A 143 28.65 -31.19 6.53
CA GLY A 143 27.56 -31.46 5.59
C GLY A 143 26.36 -30.53 5.76
N ARG A 144 26.61 -29.25 6.01
CA ARG A 144 25.53 -28.25 6.17
C ARG A 144 24.77 -28.07 4.87
N VAL A 145 23.47 -27.79 4.99
CA VAL A 145 22.57 -27.52 3.87
C VAL A 145 22.11 -26.07 3.96
N GLY A 146 22.45 -25.25 2.97
CA GLY A 146 21.86 -23.95 2.71
C GLY A 146 20.59 -24.09 1.86
N THR A 147 20.73 -24.63 0.66
CA THR A 147 19.62 -24.88 -0.28
C THR A 147 19.52 -26.35 -0.71
N LEU A 148 18.31 -26.76 -1.12
CA LEU A 148 18.00 -28.08 -1.68
C LEU A 148 17.22 -27.90 -2.99
N GLU A 149 17.58 -28.64 -4.05
CA GLU A 149 16.82 -28.68 -5.32
C GLU A 149 16.66 -30.11 -5.84
N LEU A 150 15.58 -30.36 -6.58
CA LEU A 150 15.28 -31.65 -7.21
C LEU A 150 14.89 -31.44 -8.70
N PRO A 151 15.81 -30.90 -9.53
CA PRO A 151 15.49 -30.40 -10.87
C PRO A 151 15.00 -31.48 -11.83
N HIS A 152 15.34 -32.75 -11.58
CA HIS A 152 14.97 -33.91 -12.40
C HIS A 152 13.80 -34.71 -11.80
N LEU A 153 12.96 -34.06 -10.98
CA LEU A 153 11.81 -34.68 -10.32
C LEU A 153 10.50 -34.00 -10.72
N ALA A 154 9.87 -34.48 -11.78
CA ALA A 154 8.53 -34.04 -12.17
C ALA A 154 7.47 -34.53 -11.17
N PHE A 155 6.76 -33.60 -10.54
CA PHE A 155 5.64 -33.92 -9.65
C PHE A 155 4.33 -34.12 -10.43
N LEU A 156 4.24 -33.48 -11.60
CA LEU A 156 3.20 -33.70 -12.61
C LEU A 156 3.89 -33.71 -13.99
N SER A 157 3.44 -34.55 -14.91
CA SER A 157 3.77 -34.45 -16.33
C SER A 157 2.58 -34.84 -17.19
N MET A 158 2.34 -34.08 -18.25
CA MET A 158 1.41 -34.43 -19.32
C MET A 158 2.18 -35.00 -20.50
N ARG A 159 1.55 -35.82 -21.34
CA ARG A 159 2.12 -36.41 -22.57
C ARG A 159 1.13 -36.34 -23.72
N SER A 160 1.59 -35.99 -24.93
CA SER A 160 0.73 -35.85 -26.12
C SER A 160 0.04 -37.14 -26.62
N ASP A 161 0.36 -38.29 -26.02
CA ASP A 161 -0.27 -39.59 -26.27
C ASP A 161 -1.34 -39.99 -25.22
N GLN A 162 -1.53 -39.20 -24.15
CA GLN A 162 -2.72 -39.31 -23.28
C GLN A 162 -3.99 -38.86 -24.04
N ARG A 163 -5.15 -39.39 -23.63
CA ARG A 163 -6.47 -38.96 -24.12
C ARG A 163 -7.46 -38.89 -22.95
N PRO A 164 -8.48 -37.99 -22.98
CA PRO A 164 -8.67 -36.87 -23.92
C PRO A 164 -7.51 -35.86 -23.92
N ASP A 165 -7.54 -34.91 -24.86
CA ASP A 165 -6.35 -34.14 -25.24
C ASP A 165 -5.79 -33.31 -24.06
N PRO A 166 -4.50 -33.48 -23.70
CA PRO A 166 -3.97 -32.98 -22.44
C PRO A 166 -3.53 -31.52 -22.51
N VAL A 167 -3.72 -30.82 -21.39
CA VAL A 167 -3.49 -29.38 -21.22
C VAL A 167 -2.56 -29.13 -20.03
N VAL A 168 -1.59 -28.24 -20.21
CA VAL A 168 -0.81 -27.64 -19.11
C VAL A 168 -1.03 -26.13 -19.13
N HIS A 169 -1.46 -25.57 -18.00
CA HIS A 169 -1.64 -24.13 -17.86
C HIS A 169 -0.78 -23.62 -16.70
N THR A 170 0.19 -22.76 -17.03
CA THR A 170 1.08 -22.12 -16.05
C THR A 170 0.88 -20.62 -16.04
N ALA A 171 1.12 -19.99 -14.90
CA ALA A 171 1.08 -18.54 -14.76
C ALA A 171 2.27 -17.97 -14.01
N ARG A 172 2.71 -16.82 -14.48
CA ARG A 172 3.74 -15.97 -13.91
C ARG A 172 3.12 -14.72 -13.30
N VAL A 173 3.80 -14.16 -12.30
CA VAL A 173 3.59 -12.79 -11.88
C VAL A 173 4.17 -11.89 -12.97
N GLU A 174 3.28 -11.17 -13.65
CA GLU A 174 3.56 -10.18 -14.70
C GLU A 174 2.68 -8.95 -14.42
N LEU A 175 3.26 -7.75 -14.54
CA LEU A 175 2.60 -6.46 -14.23
C LEU A 175 2.47 -5.54 -15.46
N ASP A 176 3.05 -5.94 -16.59
CA ASP A 176 2.90 -5.24 -17.86
C ASP A 176 1.51 -5.47 -18.45
N LYS A 177 0.79 -4.38 -18.75
CA LYS A 177 -0.56 -4.44 -19.32
C LYS A 177 -0.63 -5.16 -20.67
N ASP A 178 0.45 -5.16 -21.45
CA ASP A 178 0.47 -5.68 -22.83
C ASP A 178 1.00 -7.11 -22.92
N LYS A 179 1.42 -7.68 -21.78
CA LYS A 179 1.85 -9.08 -21.67
C LYS A 179 0.88 -9.86 -20.81
N SER A 180 0.69 -11.13 -21.12
CA SER A 180 0.07 -12.06 -20.17
C SER A 180 1.14 -12.78 -19.37
N GLY A 181 0.93 -12.92 -18.06
CA GLY A 181 1.70 -13.87 -17.25
C GLY A 181 1.35 -15.33 -17.55
N ASP A 182 0.27 -15.59 -18.28
CA ASP A 182 -0.22 -16.93 -18.56
C ASP A 182 0.46 -17.60 -19.75
N THR A 183 0.57 -18.92 -19.68
CA THR A 183 0.84 -19.80 -20.81
C THR A 183 -0.09 -21.00 -20.71
N LEU A 184 -0.79 -21.29 -21.80
CA LEU A 184 -1.66 -22.44 -21.98
C LEU A 184 -1.06 -23.32 -23.09
N ILE A 185 -0.90 -24.60 -22.83
CA ILE A 185 -0.31 -25.58 -23.76
C ILE A 185 -1.31 -26.71 -23.95
N GLU A 186 -1.93 -26.73 -25.12
CA GLU A 186 -2.63 -27.88 -25.67
C GLU A 186 -1.55 -28.80 -26.27
N LEU A 187 -1.35 -29.98 -25.65
CA LEU A 187 -0.14 -30.77 -25.84
C LEU A 187 -0.31 -31.85 -26.91
N THR A 188 0.22 -31.57 -28.11
CA THR A 188 0.21 -32.46 -29.28
C THR A 188 1.62 -32.99 -29.59
N GLY A 189 1.74 -33.91 -30.56
CA GLY A 189 3.05 -34.36 -31.05
C GLY A 189 3.88 -33.25 -31.72
N GLU A 190 3.21 -32.21 -32.21
CA GLU A 190 3.81 -31.07 -32.90
C GLU A 190 4.19 -29.92 -31.95
N THR A 191 3.76 -29.95 -30.67
CA THR A 191 4.12 -28.95 -29.67
C THR A 191 5.64 -28.81 -29.54
N ALA A 192 6.12 -27.57 -29.61
CA ALA A 192 7.54 -27.25 -29.51
C ALA A 192 8.14 -27.68 -28.16
N THR A 193 9.42 -28.03 -28.16
CA THR A 193 10.18 -28.24 -26.94
C THR A 193 10.71 -26.93 -26.39
N ASP A 194 10.77 -26.80 -25.06
CA ASP A 194 11.47 -25.69 -24.40
C ASP A 194 12.94 -26.08 -24.22
N ASP A 195 13.86 -25.34 -24.84
CA ASP A 195 15.31 -25.61 -24.77
C ASP A 195 15.80 -25.64 -23.30
N GLU A 196 15.27 -24.75 -22.47
CA GLU A 196 15.52 -24.63 -21.03
C GLU A 196 14.19 -24.59 -20.24
N PRO A 197 14.17 -24.98 -18.96
CA PRO A 197 12.98 -24.85 -18.12
C PRO A 197 12.51 -23.40 -17.95
N VAL A 198 11.19 -23.18 -18.01
CA VAL A 198 10.55 -21.86 -17.86
C VAL A 198 9.88 -21.75 -16.49
N GLY A 199 10.29 -20.74 -15.70
CA GLY A 199 9.74 -20.49 -14.36
C GLY A 199 8.28 -20.04 -14.38
N CYS A 200 7.49 -20.55 -13.45
CA CYS A 200 6.12 -20.12 -13.16
C CYS A 200 5.82 -20.06 -11.65
N ALA A 201 4.94 -19.13 -11.28
CA ALA A 201 4.46 -18.94 -9.91
C ALA A 201 3.35 -19.92 -9.53
N TYR A 202 2.55 -20.35 -10.53
CA TYR A 202 1.43 -21.26 -10.39
C TYR A 202 1.33 -22.20 -11.62
N ALA A 203 0.89 -23.44 -11.41
CA ALA A 203 0.68 -24.41 -12.48
C ALA A 203 -0.52 -25.34 -12.19
N VAL A 204 -1.27 -25.68 -13.24
CA VAL A 204 -2.33 -26.69 -13.26
C VAL A 204 -2.24 -27.53 -14.54
N VAL A 205 -2.76 -28.75 -14.50
CA VAL A 205 -2.80 -29.69 -15.63
C VAL A 205 -4.17 -30.36 -15.75
N ALA A 206 -4.55 -30.77 -16.96
CA ALA A 206 -5.83 -31.41 -17.24
C ALA A 206 -5.76 -32.40 -18.42
N THR A 207 -6.68 -33.35 -18.48
CA THR A 207 -6.87 -34.28 -19.61
C THR A 207 -8.34 -34.41 -20.02
N GLY A 208 -9.24 -33.55 -19.53
CA GLY A 208 -10.69 -33.67 -19.75
C GLY A 208 -11.39 -34.73 -18.89
N GLU A 209 -10.69 -35.80 -18.49
CA GLU A 209 -11.17 -36.80 -17.52
C GLU A 209 -10.65 -36.56 -16.10
N LEU A 210 -9.39 -36.12 -15.96
CA LEU A 210 -8.80 -35.73 -14.69
C LEU A 210 -8.02 -34.42 -14.84
N ALA A 211 -7.96 -33.66 -13.75
CA ALA A 211 -7.15 -32.46 -13.64
C ALA A 211 -6.39 -32.45 -12.30
N ALA A 212 -5.29 -31.70 -12.21
CA ALA A 212 -4.51 -31.58 -10.99
C ALA A 212 -3.81 -30.24 -10.82
N ALA A 213 -3.59 -29.86 -9.56
CA ALA A 213 -2.87 -28.65 -9.16
C ALA A 213 -1.75 -28.98 -8.17
N ILE A 214 -0.77 -28.07 -8.06
CA ILE A 214 0.47 -28.25 -7.29
C ILE A 214 0.83 -27.00 -6.48
N GLU A 215 1.12 -27.19 -5.19
CA GLU A 215 1.56 -26.13 -4.25
C GLU A 215 2.83 -26.55 -3.51
N THR A 216 3.71 -25.59 -3.20
CA THR A 216 4.99 -25.82 -2.53
C THR A 216 5.48 -24.59 -1.74
N ASN A 217 6.46 -24.78 -0.85
CA ASN A 217 7.23 -23.73 -0.17
C ASN A 217 8.63 -23.53 -0.76
N THR A 218 8.80 -23.73 -2.07
CA THR A 218 10.00 -23.26 -2.77
C THR A 218 10.19 -21.76 -2.57
N SER A 219 11.45 -21.38 -2.35
CA SER A 219 11.89 -20.04 -1.97
C SER A 219 13.38 -19.96 -2.25
N TYR A 220 13.76 -19.37 -3.38
CA TYR A 220 15.16 -19.10 -3.72
C TYR A 220 15.82 -18.19 -2.68
N ASP A 221 17.06 -18.49 -2.30
CA ASP A 221 17.83 -17.60 -1.41
C ASP A 221 18.16 -16.29 -2.14
N LYS A 222 18.50 -16.37 -3.43
CA LYS A 222 18.90 -15.24 -4.28
C LYS A 222 18.26 -15.35 -5.67
N PRO A 223 16.94 -15.09 -5.82
CA PRO A 223 16.22 -15.30 -7.10
C PRO A 223 16.83 -14.51 -8.26
N SER A 224 17.36 -13.31 -8.02
CA SER A 224 18.02 -12.48 -9.04
C SER A 224 19.34 -13.04 -9.60
N LYS A 225 19.78 -14.22 -9.17
CA LYS A 225 20.85 -15.01 -9.80
C LYS A 225 20.34 -16.08 -10.77
N THR A 226 19.04 -16.31 -10.83
CA THR A 226 18.41 -17.39 -11.60
C THR A 226 17.38 -16.78 -12.56
N ALA A 227 17.67 -16.80 -13.86
CA ALA A 227 16.83 -16.16 -14.86
C ALA A 227 15.39 -16.71 -14.81
N GLY A 228 14.41 -15.84 -14.59
CA GLY A 228 13.00 -16.22 -14.45
C GLY A 228 12.54 -16.60 -13.04
N ALA A 229 13.41 -16.56 -12.02
CA ALA A 229 13.02 -16.88 -10.64
C ALA A 229 12.39 -15.69 -9.88
N ASP A 230 12.66 -14.45 -10.30
CA ASP A 230 12.18 -13.21 -9.66
C ASP A 230 10.65 -13.09 -9.63
N TRP A 231 10.13 -12.31 -8.67
CA TRP A 231 8.70 -12.15 -8.39
C TRP A 231 7.98 -13.47 -8.06
N ASP A 232 8.69 -14.36 -7.35
CA ASP A 232 8.25 -15.71 -6.96
C ASP A 232 7.86 -16.61 -8.15
N ASN A 233 8.34 -16.28 -9.37
CA ASN A 233 8.19 -17.07 -10.58
C ASN A 233 9.11 -18.30 -10.61
N GLY A 234 10.10 -18.40 -9.72
CA GLY A 234 10.92 -19.61 -9.59
C GLY A 234 10.25 -20.77 -8.86
N ARG A 235 9.02 -20.60 -8.35
CA ARG A 235 8.39 -21.61 -7.48
C ARG A 235 8.28 -22.99 -8.14
N LEU A 236 7.89 -23.00 -9.41
CA LEU A 236 7.70 -24.18 -10.24
C LEU A 236 8.39 -23.95 -11.58
N TRP A 237 8.88 -25.01 -12.21
CA TRP A 237 9.49 -24.96 -13.53
C TRP A 237 8.74 -25.86 -14.51
N ARG A 238 8.45 -25.32 -15.70
CA ARG A 238 7.78 -26.01 -16.81
C ARG A 238 8.80 -26.27 -17.92
N GLN A 239 8.92 -27.51 -18.37
CA GLN A 239 9.71 -27.82 -19.58
C GLN A 239 9.00 -28.87 -20.45
N THR A 240 8.88 -28.60 -21.74
CA THR A 240 8.36 -29.52 -22.75
C THR A 240 9.52 -30.19 -23.47
N VAL A 241 9.57 -31.51 -23.41
CA VAL A 241 10.65 -32.34 -23.96
C VAL A 241 10.11 -33.41 -24.91
N ALA A 242 10.97 -33.95 -25.77
CA ALA A 242 10.65 -35.13 -26.57
C ALA A 242 10.81 -36.42 -25.75
N VAL A 243 9.84 -37.34 -25.85
CA VAL A 243 9.83 -38.64 -25.17
C VAL A 243 9.44 -39.72 -26.18
N GLY A 244 10.41 -40.14 -26.99
CA GLY A 244 10.14 -40.88 -28.22
C GLY A 244 9.44 -39.98 -29.24
N ASP A 245 8.40 -40.50 -29.90
CA ASP A 245 7.58 -39.74 -30.86
C ASP A 245 6.55 -38.80 -30.18
N ALA A 246 6.44 -38.82 -28.85
CA ALA A 246 5.54 -37.97 -28.08
C ALA A 246 6.24 -36.73 -27.50
N ARG A 247 5.46 -35.69 -27.19
CA ARG A 247 5.90 -34.55 -26.36
C ARG A 247 5.45 -34.78 -24.93
N SER A 248 6.25 -34.36 -23.96
CA SER A 248 5.85 -34.32 -22.56
C SER A 248 6.23 -32.99 -21.91
N THR A 249 5.24 -32.30 -21.36
CA THR A 249 5.45 -31.10 -20.53
C THR A 249 5.50 -31.53 -19.06
N ARG A 250 6.67 -31.38 -18.45
CA ARG A 250 6.95 -31.71 -17.04
C ARG A 250 6.83 -30.46 -16.16
N LEU A 251 6.35 -30.65 -14.94
CA LEU A 251 6.32 -29.64 -13.87
C LEU A 251 7.20 -30.10 -12.70
N THR A 252 8.30 -29.41 -12.47
CA THR A 252 9.23 -29.63 -11.35
C THR A 252 9.16 -28.46 -10.36
N CYS A 253 9.75 -28.61 -9.18
CA CYS A 253 9.84 -27.55 -8.17
C CYS A 253 11.21 -26.87 -8.24
N GLY A 254 11.25 -25.56 -7.99
CA GLY A 254 12.50 -24.82 -7.84
C GLY A 254 13.21 -25.03 -6.50
N GLN A 255 14.12 -24.13 -6.18
CA GLN A 255 14.94 -24.18 -4.97
C GLN A 255 14.14 -24.03 -3.67
N TRP A 256 14.45 -24.87 -2.67
CA TRP A 256 14.09 -24.63 -1.27
C TRP A 256 15.30 -24.11 -0.50
N THR A 257 15.18 -22.95 0.15
CA THR A 257 16.15 -22.52 1.16
C THR A 257 15.86 -23.22 2.48
N HIS A 258 16.79 -24.05 2.96
CA HIS A 258 16.76 -24.58 4.33
C HIS A 258 17.40 -23.60 5.33
N ARG A 259 18.47 -22.92 4.91
CA ARG A 259 19.24 -21.94 5.68
C ARG A 259 19.75 -20.89 4.73
N ALA A 260 19.29 -19.65 4.91
CA ALA A 260 19.65 -18.56 4.02
C ALA A 260 21.14 -18.21 4.11
N ALA A 261 21.74 -17.73 3.03
CA ALA A 261 23.12 -17.27 3.09
C ALA A 261 23.28 -16.14 4.13
N THR A 262 24.41 -16.15 4.83
CA THR A 262 24.73 -15.33 6.01
C THR A 262 23.91 -15.60 7.27
N ALA A 263 22.95 -16.53 7.27
CA ALA A 263 22.23 -16.94 8.50
C ALA A 263 23.12 -17.77 9.45
N ALA A 264 22.79 -17.76 10.75
CA ALA A 264 23.50 -18.51 11.77
C ALA A 264 23.25 -20.04 11.69
N ALA A 265 24.06 -20.83 12.41
CA ALA A 265 24.07 -22.28 12.30
C ALA A 265 22.77 -22.99 12.80
N ASP A 266 21.95 -22.27 13.56
CA ASP A 266 20.65 -22.69 14.10
C ASP A 266 19.45 -22.05 13.35
N GLN A 267 19.69 -21.01 12.56
CA GLN A 267 18.66 -20.28 11.81
C GLN A 267 18.26 -21.04 10.54
N THR A 268 17.21 -21.85 10.66
CA THR A 268 16.63 -22.65 9.56
C THR A 268 15.19 -22.25 9.25
N GLU A 269 14.75 -22.57 8.04
CA GLU A 269 13.42 -22.28 7.49
C GLU A 269 12.52 -23.54 7.46
N PRO A 270 11.19 -23.38 7.29
CA PRO A 270 10.25 -24.51 7.24
C PRO A 270 10.62 -25.55 6.18
N LEU A 271 10.60 -26.83 6.57
CA LEU A 271 11.10 -27.92 5.73
C LEU A 271 10.38 -28.02 4.37
N PRO A 272 11.08 -28.42 3.29
CA PRO A 272 10.52 -28.58 1.95
C PRO A 272 9.26 -29.47 1.90
N TYR A 273 8.23 -29.00 1.20
CA TYR A 273 7.08 -29.81 0.81
C TYR A 273 6.63 -29.54 -0.63
N VAL A 274 5.95 -30.52 -1.20
CA VAL A 274 5.08 -30.39 -2.37
C VAL A 274 3.75 -31.06 -2.03
N THR A 275 2.64 -30.43 -2.40
CA THR A 275 1.32 -31.06 -2.39
C THR A 275 0.75 -31.04 -3.80
N VAL A 276 0.35 -32.21 -4.29
CA VAL A 276 -0.47 -32.35 -5.49
C VAL A 276 -1.90 -32.69 -5.05
N VAL A 277 -2.89 -32.12 -5.73
CA VAL A 277 -4.30 -32.50 -5.58
C VAL A 277 -4.85 -32.91 -6.94
N VAL A 278 -5.46 -34.09 -7.01
CA VAL A 278 -6.12 -34.63 -8.20
C VAL A 278 -7.63 -34.41 -8.10
N THR A 279 -8.29 -34.14 -9.22
CA THR A 279 -9.74 -33.90 -9.30
C THR A 279 -10.32 -34.40 -10.62
N GLY A 280 -11.62 -34.69 -10.64
CA GLY A 280 -12.42 -34.57 -11.86
C GLY A 280 -13.07 -33.19 -11.92
N ASP A 281 -14.15 -33.07 -12.70
CA ASP A 281 -15.05 -31.91 -12.72
C ASP A 281 -15.39 -31.40 -11.30
N ARG A 282 -15.28 -30.08 -11.10
CA ARG A 282 -15.74 -29.31 -9.94
C ARG A 282 -16.68 -28.17 -10.32
N ASN A 283 -16.65 -27.72 -11.58
CA ASN A 283 -17.42 -26.57 -12.05
C ASN A 283 -18.81 -26.95 -12.60
N GLY A 284 -19.04 -28.21 -12.95
CA GLY A 284 -20.34 -28.79 -13.32
C GLY A 284 -20.66 -28.72 -14.81
N ASP A 285 -19.66 -28.85 -15.69
CA ASP A 285 -19.80 -28.90 -17.15
C ASP A 285 -19.42 -30.26 -17.78
N ASP A 286 -19.32 -31.31 -16.95
CA ASP A 286 -18.98 -32.69 -17.33
C ASP A 286 -17.55 -32.88 -17.93
N VAL A 287 -16.66 -31.89 -17.77
CA VAL A 287 -15.25 -31.93 -18.19
C VAL A 287 -14.35 -31.64 -16.98
N ALA A 288 -13.18 -32.28 -16.92
CA ALA A 288 -12.13 -31.92 -15.96
C ALA A 288 -11.04 -31.08 -16.66
N ASP A 289 -11.18 -29.76 -16.63
CA ASP A 289 -10.30 -28.79 -17.32
C ASP A 289 -9.34 -28.06 -16.35
N TRP A 290 -8.65 -27.02 -16.84
CA TRP A 290 -7.74 -26.22 -16.03
C TRP A 290 -8.44 -25.43 -14.91
N GLN A 291 -9.73 -25.09 -15.07
CA GLN A 291 -10.57 -24.41 -14.09
C GLN A 291 -10.88 -25.33 -12.92
N ASP A 292 -11.16 -26.62 -13.15
CA ASP A 292 -11.39 -27.58 -12.06
C ASP A 292 -10.13 -27.82 -11.24
N ALA A 293 -8.97 -27.91 -11.90
CA ALA A 293 -7.70 -27.88 -11.20
C ALA A 293 -7.45 -26.54 -10.49
N ALA A 294 -7.87 -25.40 -11.04
CA ALA A 294 -7.77 -24.10 -10.37
C ALA A 294 -8.72 -23.98 -9.16
N ILE A 295 -9.92 -24.57 -9.21
CA ILE A 295 -10.80 -24.74 -8.04
C ILE A 295 -10.10 -25.66 -7.03
N ALA A 296 -9.53 -26.78 -7.47
CA ALA A 296 -8.80 -27.71 -6.60
C ALA A 296 -7.53 -27.09 -5.98
N MET A 297 -6.87 -26.14 -6.64
CA MET A 297 -5.73 -25.41 -6.07
C MET A 297 -6.12 -24.67 -4.78
N ARG A 298 -7.38 -24.23 -4.64
CA ARG A 298 -7.91 -23.60 -3.42
C ARG A 298 -7.91 -24.55 -2.21
N ASP A 299 -7.93 -25.87 -2.43
CA ASP A 299 -7.84 -26.88 -1.37
C ASP A 299 -6.47 -26.95 -0.69
N ILE A 300 -5.41 -26.44 -1.36
CA ILE A 300 -4.01 -26.67 -0.97
C ILE A 300 -3.14 -25.40 -0.93
N MET A 301 -3.54 -24.31 -1.60
CA MET A 301 -2.77 -23.07 -1.65
C MET A 301 -2.72 -22.34 -0.29
N ILE A 302 -1.68 -21.52 -0.09
CA ILE A 302 -1.64 -20.61 1.08
C ILE A 302 -2.60 -19.44 0.86
N ASP A 303 -3.46 -19.17 1.84
CA ASP A 303 -4.36 -18.02 1.86
C ASP A 303 -3.77 -16.79 2.58
N PRO A 304 -3.96 -15.57 2.05
CA PRO A 304 -3.57 -14.34 2.73
C PRO A 304 -4.38 -14.12 4.01
N ARG A 305 -3.69 -13.74 5.10
CA ARG A 305 -4.37 -13.35 6.34
C ARG A 305 -5.28 -12.15 6.10
N GLY A 306 -6.58 -12.32 6.35
CA GLY A 306 -7.59 -11.28 6.17
C GLY A 306 -8.30 -11.27 4.81
N ALA A 307 -8.02 -12.25 3.93
CA ALA A 307 -8.65 -12.41 2.62
C ALA A 307 -10.19 -12.54 2.71
N ASP A 308 -10.70 -13.27 3.70
CA ASP A 308 -12.15 -13.50 3.93
C ASP A 308 -13.01 -12.23 3.95
N ALA A 309 -12.40 -11.07 4.23
CA ALA A 309 -13.06 -9.78 4.36
C ALA A 309 -12.64 -8.76 3.28
N GLN A 310 -11.85 -9.15 2.27
CA GLN A 310 -11.37 -8.21 1.25
C GLN A 310 -12.51 -7.57 0.45
N HIS A 311 -13.56 -8.35 0.15
CA HIS A 311 -14.79 -7.89 -0.52
C HIS A 311 -15.55 -6.82 0.28
N LEU A 312 -15.33 -6.72 1.59
CA LEU A 312 -15.96 -5.68 2.42
C LEU A 312 -15.26 -4.33 2.30
N ARG A 313 -13.94 -4.32 2.02
CA ARG A 313 -13.08 -3.12 1.97
C ARG A 313 -13.32 -2.31 0.69
N VAL A 314 -14.49 -1.67 0.61
CA VAL A 314 -14.92 -0.92 -0.59
C VAL A 314 -14.25 0.45 -0.71
N VAL A 315 -13.83 1.05 0.41
CA VAL A 315 -13.35 2.45 0.44
C VAL A 315 -11.88 2.55 0.90
N PRO A 316 -10.89 2.28 0.04
CA PRO A 316 -9.49 2.55 0.32
C PRO A 316 -9.16 4.05 0.13
N HIS A 317 -8.41 4.64 1.08
CA HIS A 317 -8.02 6.05 1.08
C HIS A 317 -6.76 6.30 1.92
N ILE A 318 -6.01 7.36 1.59
CA ILE A 318 -4.79 7.81 2.30
C ILE A 318 -5.00 9.21 2.92
N PRO A 319 -5.16 9.30 4.25
CA PRO A 319 -4.86 10.49 5.02
C PRO A 319 -3.36 10.75 5.00
N PHE A 320 -2.95 11.89 4.43
CA PHE A 320 -1.56 12.17 4.10
C PHE A 320 -0.93 13.26 4.99
N ASN A 321 0.21 12.95 5.62
CA ASN A 321 1.03 13.91 6.36
C ASN A 321 2.45 13.94 5.80
N PHE A 322 3.00 15.15 5.67
CA PHE A 322 4.32 15.37 5.08
C PHE A 322 4.97 16.65 5.60
N ALA A 323 6.31 16.71 5.57
CA ALA A 323 7.11 17.92 5.68
C ALA A 323 6.75 18.85 6.87
N SER A 324 6.54 18.27 8.06
CA SER A 324 6.17 18.98 9.32
C SER A 324 4.77 19.61 9.34
N GLN A 325 4.02 19.60 8.23
CA GLN A 325 2.80 20.40 8.08
C GLN A 325 1.62 19.94 8.94
N ALA A 326 1.59 18.64 9.30
CA ALA A 326 0.46 17.98 9.96
C ALA A 326 -0.89 18.33 9.31
N THR A 327 -0.99 18.09 8.00
CA THR A 327 -2.17 18.35 7.15
C THR A 327 -3.37 17.49 7.51
N ASN A 328 -3.14 16.25 7.98
CA ASN A 328 -4.19 15.33 8.41
C ASN A 328 -3.88 14.75 9.82
N PRO A 329 -4.00 15.55 10.91
CA PRO A 329 -3.77 15.08 12.27
C PRO A 329 -4.65 13.89 12.63
N PHE A 330 -4.19 13.00 13.52
CA PHE A 330 -4.86 11.71 13.76
C PHE A 330 -6.32 11.86 14.23
N LEU A 331 -6.65 12.90 15.01
CA LEU A 331 -8.03 13.18 15.43
C LEU A 331 -8.90 13.86 14.36
N SER A 332 -8.31 14.56 13.39
CA SER A 332 -9.03 15.03 12.18
C SER A 332 -9.38 13.84 11.29
N THR A 333 -8.41 12.93 11.08
CA THR A 333 -8.61 11.66 10.37
C THR A 333 -9.70 10.80 11.01
N LEU A 334 -9.85 10.84 12.35
CA LEU A 334 -10.93 10.14 13.05
C LEU A 334 -12.31 10.67 12.65
N ASP A 335 -12.44 11.96 12.39
CA ASP A 335 -13.70 12.54 11.91
C ASP A 335 -13.90 12.31 10.40
N GLN A 336 -12.87 12.36 9.57
CA GLN A 336 -12.99 11.96 8.15
C GLN A 336 -13.45 10.50 8.01
N VAL A 337 -12.94 9.57 8.83
CA VAL A 337 -13.42 8.17 8.91
C VAL A 337 -14.91 8.08 9.28
N LYS A 338 -15.43 8.99 10.13
CA LYS A 338 -16.88 9.04 10.46
C LYS A 338 -17.70 9.62 9.31
N ARG A 339 -17.19 10.65 8.64
CA ARG A 339 -17.80 11.28 7.44
C ARG A 339 -17.97 10.25 6.34
N ILE A 340 -16.93 9.49 6.01
CA ILE A 340 -16.96 8.39 5.03
C ILE A 340 -17.95 7.29 5.47
N HIS A 341 -17.95 6.90 6.75
CA HIS A 341 -18.91 5.92 7.27
C HIS A 341 -20.36 6.38 7.08
N LEU A 342 -20.70 7.60 7.51
CA LEU A 342 -22.05 8.13 7.35
C LEU A 342 -22.43 8.21 5.86
N ALA A 343 -21.56 8.80 5.03
CA ALA A 343 -21.80 9.00 3.60
C ALA A 343 -21.91 7.71 2.77
N THR A 344 -21.54 6.56 3.32
CA THR A 344 -21.67 5.26 2.65
C THR A 344 -22.66 4.32 3.34
N ASP A 345 -23.34 4.75 4.41
CA ASP A 345 -24.06 3.87 5.35
C ASP A 345 -23.17 2.70 5.86
N GLY A 346 -21.90 2.99 6.14
CA GLY A 346 -20.96 2.07 6.76
C GLY A 346 -20.45 0.96 5.85
N LEU A 347 -20.11 1.27 4.59
CA LEU A 347 -19.17 0.41 3.84
C LEU A 347 -17.84 0.32 4.59
N ARG A 348 -17.08 -0.78 4.43
CA ARG A 348 -15.80 -0.92 5.15
C ARG A 348 -14.72 -0.13 4.43
N GLN A 349 -13.99 0.64 5.21
CA GLN A 349 -12.89 1.48 4.77
C GLN A 349 -11.55 0.74 4.92
N PHE A 350 -10.56 1.15 4.15
CA PHE A 350 -9.15 0.79 4.34
C PHE A 350 -8.36 2.09 4.41
N THR A 351 -8.08 2.53 5.64
CA THR A 351 -7.46 3.83 5.92
C THR A 351 -5.95 3.66 6.04
N LEU A 352 -5.20 4.07 5.02
CA LEU A 352 -3.74 3.96 4.98
C LEU A 352 -3.10 5.27 5.49
N LEU A 353 -2.61 5.24 6.73
CA LEU A 353 -1.93 6.36 7.36
C LEU A 353 -0.52 6.52 6.76
N LYS A 354 -0.39 7.39 5.75
CA LYS A 354 0.88 7.72 5.09
C LYS A 354 1.49 8.94 5.76
N GLY A 355 2.60 8.72 6.48
CA GLY A 355 3.28 9.72 7.28
C GLY A 355 2.91 9.76 8.77
N TYR A 356 2.70 8.59 9.38
CA TYR A 356 2.41 8.45 10.82
C TYR A 356 3.66 8.55 11.73
N GLN A 357 4.85 8.61 11.15
CA GLN A 357 6.16 8.69 11.83
C GLN A 357 6.77 10.08 11.66
N SER A 358 7.57 10.55 12.64
CA SER A 358 8.38 11.78 12.57
C SER A 358 7.64 12.93 11.86
N GLU A 359 8.25 13.59 10.88
CA GLU A 359 7.70 14.75 10.19
C GLU A 359 6.72 14.44 9.06
N GLY A 360 6.46 13.14 8.80
CA GLY A 360 5.49 12.67 7.81
C GLY A 360 5.98 11.49 6.97
N HIS A 361 5.47 11.40 5.75
CA HIS A 361 5.91 10.42 4.76
C HIS A 361 7.40 10.64 4.48
N ASP A 362 8.17 9.56 4.48
CA ASP A 362 9.56 9.54 4.00
C ASP A 362 10.49 10.53 4.72
N SER A 363 10.29 10.62 6.05
CA SER A 363 11.18 11.33 6.98
C SER A 363 12.07 10.37 7.77
N ALA A 364 11.51 9.36 8.46
CA ALA A 364 12.25 8.53 9.43
C ALA A 364 12.07 7.01 9.28
N HIS A 365 12.05 6.48 8.05
CA HIS A 365 12.19 5.02 7.86
C HIS A 365 13.58 4.55 8.33
N PRO A 366 13.70 3.36 8.97
CA PRO A 366 12.67 2.36 9.26
C PRO A 366 12.23 2.36 10.74
N ASP A 367 12.04 3.52 11.38
CA ASP A 367 11.58 3.62 12.77
C ASP A 367 10.07 3.34 12.89
N TYR A 368 9.65 2.08 12.74
CA TYR A 368 8.21 1.74 12.77
C TYR A 368 7.57 1.94 14.16
N ALA A 369 8.37 2.16 15.20
CA ALA A 369 7.94 2.35 16.58
C ALA A 369 8.86 3.35 17.29
N GLY A 370 8.37 4.02 18.34
CA GLY A 370 9.14 5.01 19.11
C GLY A 370 9.50 6.32 18.38
N ASN A 371 9.05 6.53 17.14
CA ASN A 371 9.26 7.78 16.38
C ASN A 371 7.98 8.20 15.64
N TYR A 372 6.95 8.56 16.41
CA TYR A 372 5.62 8.91 15.90
C TYR A 372 5.52 10.37 15.49
N ASN A 373 4.54 10.69 14.62
CA ASN A 373 4.31 12.07 14.19
C ASN A 373 3.63 12.89 15.30
N GLU A 374 4.45 13.43 16.21
CA GLU A 374 4.01 14.26 17.33
C GLU A 374 3.27 15.51 16.87
N ARG A 375 3.68 16.11 15.74
CA ARG A 375 2.98 17.25 15.11
C ARG A 375 1.57 16.89 14.62
N ALA A 376 1.29 15.62 14.30
CA ALA A 376 -0.04 15.08 14.02
C ALA A 376 -0.82 14.60 15.27
N GLY A 377 -0.22 14.65 16.46
CA GLY A 377 -0.80 14.24 17.76
C GLY A 377 -0.13 13.03 18.42
N GLY A 378 0.94 12.50 17.81
CA GLY A 378 1.79 11.47 18.40
C GLY A 378 1.10 10.13 18.64
N LEU A 379 1.75 9.27 19.43
CA LEU A 379 1.22 7.94 19.75
C LEU A 379 -0.13 8.00 20.50
N ALA A 380 -0.39 9.04 21.28
CA ALA A 380 -1.61 9.19 22.08
C ALA A 380 -2.87 9.38 21.20
N ASP A 381 -2.78 10.26 20.20
CA ASP A 381 -3.87 10.52 19.27
C ASP A 381 -3.97 9.43 18.20
N LEU A 382 -2.85 8.86 17.72
CA LEU A 382 -2.84 7.67 16.88
C LEU A 382 -3.61 6.53 17.57
N ASN A 383 -3.28 6.21 18.83
CA ASN A 383 -3.99 5.18 19.58
C ASN A 383 -5.44 5.54 19.89
N THR A 384 -5.83 6.81 19.82
CA THR A 384 -7.23 7.24 19.95
C THR A 384 -7.99 7.09 18.63
N LEU A 385 -7.38 7.46 17.49
CA LEU A 385 -7.86 7.19 16.15
C LEU A 385 -8.13 5.70 15.95
N LEU A 386 -7.15 4.82 16.21
CA LEU A 386 -7.29 3.36 16.05
C LEU A 386 -8.43 2.79 16.92
N ARG A 387 -8.44 3.18 18.20
CA ARG A 387 -9.37 2.67 19.24
C ARG A 387 -10.81 3.14 19.07
N LYS A 388 -11.04 4.35 18.54
CA LYS A 388 -12.37 4.91 18.28
C LYS A 388 -12.82 4.62 16.85
N GLY A 389 -11.94 4.82 15.87
CA GLY A 389 -12.17 4.66 14.43
C GLY A 389 -12.62 3.25 14.05
N ARG A 390 -12.07 2.20 14.66
CA ARG A 390 -12.51 0.80 14.42
C ARG A 390 -14.00 0.52 14.67
N LYS A 391 -14.74 1.42 15.34
CA LYS A 391 -16.21 1.34 15.49
C LYS A 391 -16.97 1.78 14.24
N TRP A 392 -16.31 2.54 13.36
CA TRP A 392 -16.84 3.15 12.15
C TRP A 392 -16.53 2.32 10.89
N ASN A 393 -16.32 1.01 11.08
CA ASN A 393 -16.06 0.04 10.01
C ASN A 393 -14.85 0.43 9.14
N THR A 394 -13.70 0.74 9.75
CA THR A 394 -12.42 0.89 9.04
C THR A 394 -11.39 -0.14 9.51
N ASP A 395 -10.58 -0.64 8.58
CA ASP A 395 -9.33 -1.32 8.84
C ASP A 395 -8.19 -0.31 8.64
N PHE A 396 -7.41 -0.03 9.69
CA PHE A 396 -6.26 0.84 9.58
C PHE A 396 -5.01 0.10 9.08
N ALA A 397 -4.26 0.78 8.22
CA ALA A 397 -2.91 0.42 7.82
C ALA A 397 -1.95 1.58 8.11
N VAL A 398 -0.67 1.29 8.29
CA VAL A 398 0.41 2.28 8.29
C VAL A 398 1.35 2.06 7.12
N HIS A 399 1.84 3.16 6.54
CA HIS A 399 2.88 3.16 5.51
C HIS A 399 4.25 2.94 6.14
N VAL A 400 4.99 1.93 5.70
CA VAL A 400 6.35 1.64 6.16
C VAL A 400 7.25 1.25 4.98
N ASN A 401 8.55 1.53 5.08
CA ASN A 401 9.53 1.17 4.08
C ASN A 401 10.59 0.24 4.69
N VAL A 402 10.89 -0.87 4.00
CA VAL A 402 11.91 -1.86 4.41
C VAL A 402 13.12 -1.86 3.45
N THR A 403 13.18 -0.90 2.53
CA THR A 403 14.13 -0.80 1.42
C THR A 403 15.15 0.31 1.62
N GLU A 404 14.76 1.46 2.14
CA GLU A 404 15.64 2.61 2.35
C GLU A 404 15.44 3.27 3.73
N SER A 405 16.49 3.98 4.17
CA SER A 405 16.55 4.62 5.49
C SER A 405 17.16 6.02 5.38
N TYR A 406 16.68 6.94 6.21
CA TYR A 406 17.11 8.35 6.22
C TYR A 406 18.05 8.63 7.41
N PRO A 407 19.08 9.49 7.27
CA PRO A 407 20.04 9.79 8.34
C PRO A 407 19.42 10.15 9.71
N VAL A 408 18.25 10.79 9.71
CA VAL A 408 17.52 11.21 10.91
C VAL A 408 16.89 10.05 11.71
N ALA A 409 16.63 8.89 11.09
CA ALA A 409 15.99 7.77 11.78
C ALA A 409 16.88 7.18 12.88
N HIS A 410 16.31 6.87 14.05
CA HIS A 410 17.01 6.30 15.20
C HIS A 410 17.67 4.95 14.88
N ALA A 411 17.09 4.16 13.96
CA ALA A 411 17.68 2.92 13.46
C ALA A 411 18.87 3.13 12.48
N PHE A 412 19.09 4.36 11.98
CA PHE A 412 20.10 4.63 10.95
C PHE A 412 21.53 4.36 11.45
N SER A 413 22.30 3.65 10.64
CA SER A 413 23.73 3.40 10.86
C SER A 413 24.38 2.84 9.62
N GLU A 414 25.71 2.98 9.49
CA GLU A 414 26.50 2.32 8.43
C GLU A 414 26.52 0.78 8.52
N LYS A 415 25.91 0.21 9.58
CA LYS A 415 25.66 -1.23 9.73
C LYS A 415 24.27 -1.64 9.18
N LEU A 416 23.35 -0.69 8.98
CA LEU A 416 22.02 -0.91 8.43
C LEU A 416 21.96 -0.60 6.93
N VAL A 417 22.65 0.46 6.48
CA VAL A 417 22.62 0.91 5.07
C VAL A 417 23.97 0.82 4.38
N ASP A 418 23.94 0.63 3.06
CA ASP A 418 25.07 0.99 2.19
C ASP A 418 25.02 2.49 1.87
N LYS A 419 25.90 3.25 2.52
CA LYS A 419 26.01 4.71 2.34
C LYS A 419 26.50 5.15 0.95
N ASN A 420 26.97 4.22 0.12
CA ASN A 420 27.37 4.48 -1.27
C ASN A 420 26.19 4.29 -2.24
N ASN A 421 25.06 3.77 -1.75
CA ASN A 421 23.89 3.39 -2.53
C ASN A 421 22.71 4.31 -2.16
N GLU A 422 22.80 5.56 -2.63
CA GLU A 422 21.71 6.54 -2.59
C GLU A 422 20.42 5.93 -3.14
N GLN A 423 19.29 6.13 -2.45
CA GLN A 423 17.94 5.80 -2.95
C GLN A 423 17.12 7.09 -3.12
N TRP A 424 15.88 7.16 -2.65
CA TRP A 424 15.02 8.33 -2.83
C TRP A 424 15.61 9.60 -2.19
N ASP A 425 15.47 10.73 -2.89
CA ASP A 425 15.98 12.06 -2.53
C ASP A 425 14.84 13.09 -2.59
N TRP A 426 14.30 13.48 -1.43
CA TRP A 426 13.23 14.49 -1.35
C TRP A 426 13.42 15.53 -0.25
N LEU A 427 13.00 15.22 0.98
CA LEU A 427 13.33 16.02 2.17
C LEU A 427 14.81 15.84 2.52
N ASP A 428 15.26 14.59 2.42
CA ASP A 428 16.60 14.11 2.70
C ASP A 428 17.02 13.08 1.65
N GLN A 429 18.32 12.76 1.61
CA GLN A 429 18.85 11.62 0.87
C GLN A 429 18.71 10.35 1.72
N SER A 430 17.93 9.38 1.25
CA SER A 430 17.91 8.03 1.83
C SER A 430 19.01 7.14 1.25
N TYR A 431 19.31 6.06 1.96
CA TYR A 431 20.30 5.04 1.58
C TYR A 431 19.72 3.64 1.68
N ARG A 432 20.17 2.74 0.80
CA ARG A 432 19.65 1.36 0.68
C ARG A 432 19.94 0.54 1.94
N ILE A 433 18.90 -0.05 2.54
CA ILE A 433 19.01 -1.00 3.66
C ILE A 433 19.56 -2.34 3.18
N ASP A 434 20.51 -2.93 3.92
CA ASP A 434 20.85 -4.35 3.82
C ASP A 434 19.77 -5.18 4.54
N GLN A 435 18.68 -5.42 3.81
CA GLN A 435 17.53 -6.22 4.25
C GLN A 435 17.94 -7.63 4.69
N ARG A 436 18.98 -8.22 4.10
CA ARG A 436 19.43 -9.57 4.46
C ARG A 436 20.08 -9.57 5.83
N ARG A 437 20.96 -8.60 6.11
CA ARG A 437 21.55 -8.39 7.43
C ARG A 437 20.46 -8.07 8.46
N ASP A 438 19.53 -7.17 8.15
CA ASP A 438 18.43 -6.71 9.01
C ASP A 438 17.40 -7.83 9.33
N LEU A 439 17.22 -8.79 8.41
CA LEU A 439 16.44 -10.02 8.63
C LEU A 439 17.20 -11.09 9.44
N VAL A 440 18.49 -11.32 9.14
CA VAL A 440 19.32 -12.34 9.81
C VAL A 440 19.58 -11.98 11.28
N SER A 441 19.78 -10.70 11.62
CA SER A 441 19.82 -10.28 13.02
C SER A 441 18.45 -10.24 13.70
N GLY A 442 17.36 -10.28 12.92
CA GLY A 442 15.99 -10.16 13.43
C GLY A 442 15.59 -8.73 13.81
N ASP A 443 16.45 -7.73 13.58
CA ASP A 443 16.21 -6.34 13.95
C ASP A 443 14.93 -5.80 13.30
N VAL A 444 14.69 -6.09 12.00
CA VAL A 444 13.45 -5.69 11.30
C VAL A 444 12.20 -6.30 11.94
N ILE A 445 12.29 -7.57 12.37
CA ILE A 445 11.20 -8.32 13.00
C ILE A 445 10.90 -7.71 14.38
N ALA A 446 11.92 -7.30 15.12
CA ALA A 446 11.79 -6.60 16.39
C ALA A 446 11.13 -5.22 16.22
N ARG A 447 11.54 -4.41 15.22
CA ARG A 447 10.88 -3.11 14.96
C ARG A 447 9.38 -3.26 14.67
N PHE A 448 8.97 -4.27 13.90
CA PHE A 448 7.55 -4.55 13.65
C PHE A 448 6.80 -5.12 14.86
N LYS A 449 7.47 -5.87 15.74
CA LYS A 449 6.92 -6.31 17.02
C LYS A 449 6.67 -5.13 17.95
N ASN A 450 7.60 -4.18 18.03
CA ASN A 450 7.44 -2.97 18.84
C ASN A 450 6.25 -2.13 18.35
N LEU A 451 6.08 -1.97 17.03
CA LEU A 451 4.90 -1.29 16.46
C LEU A 451 3.58 -1.96 16.88
N ARG A 452 3.55 -3.30 16.93
CA ARG A 452 2.39 -4.08 17.39
C ARG A 452 2.09 -3.87 18.88
N GLU A 453 3.10 -3.58 19.69
CA GLU A 453 2.99 -3.46 21.15
C GLU A 453 2.69 -2.01 21.59
N ASP A 454 3.23 -1.02 20.88
CA ASP A 454 2.93 0.41 21.09
C ASP A 454 1.51 0.79 20.65
N THR A 455 0.93 0.09 19.67
CA THR A 455 -0.35 0.50 19.03
C THR A 455 -1.60 -0.27 19.48
N ASP A 456 -2.73 0.43 19.55
CA ASP A 456 -4.04 -0.19 19.75
C ASP A 456 -4.38 -1.12 18.58
N LYS A 457 -4.91 -2.30 18.91
CA LYS A 457 -5.32 -3.38 17.99
C LYS A 457 -6.29 -3.01 16.85
N GLY A 458 -6.76 -1.76 16.75
CA GLY A 458 -7.36 -1.21 15.54
C GLY A 458 -6.39 -1.12 14.36
N LEU A 459 -5.07 -1.07 14.60
CA LEU A 459 -4.05 -1.15 13.55
C LEU A 459 -3.83 -2.62 13.15
N THR A 460 -4.48 -3.05 12.06
CA THR A 460 -4.48 -4.48 11.65
C THR A 460 -3.45 -4.80 10.58
N SER A 461 -3.00 -3.79 9.83
CA SER A 461 -2.38 -3.97 8.52
C SER A 461 -1.09 -3.16 8.37
N LEU A 462 -0.15 -3.68 7.59
CA LEU A 462 1.05 -2.95 7.16
C LEU A 462 0.95 -2.70 5.65
N TYR A 463 1.26 -1.49 5.20
CA TYR A 463 1.54 -1.20 3.79
C TYR A 463 3.04 -1.06 3.62
N ILE A 464 3.64 -1.98 2.87
CA ILE A 464 5.08 -1.98 2.60
C ILE A 464 5.36 -1.29 1.25
N ASP A 465 5.97 -0.11 1.31
CA ASP A 465 6.36 0.69 0.16
C ASP A 465 7.73 0.26 -0.38
N VAL A 466 7.96 0.47 -1.69
CA VAL A 466 9.26 0.29 -2.36
C VAL A 466 9.88 -1.11 -2.17
N PHE A 467 9.07 -2.14 -1.91
CA PHE A 467 9.55 -3.52 -1.78
C PHE A 467 9.79 -4.14 -3.17
N ARG A 468 11.05 -4.40 -3.51
CA ARG A 468 11.47 -4.85 -4.85
C ARG A 468 11.82 -6.33 -4.89
N GLU A 469 11.85 -6.98 -3.72
CA GLU A 469 12.45 -8.29 -3.52
C GLU A 469 11.46 -9.46 -3.63
N SER A 470 11.99 -10.67 -3.80
CA SER A 470 11.24 -11.93 -3.88
C SER A 470 12.06 -13.08 -3.28
N GLY A 471 11.54 -14.31 -3.27
CA GLY A 471 12.21 -15.44 -2.63
C GLY A 471 12.40 -15.23 -1.12
N TRP A 472 13.50 -15.73 -0.53
CA TRP A 472 13.67 -15.82 0.92
C TRP A 472 13.44 -14.49 1.67
N THR A 473 13.91 -13.35 1.16
CA THR A 473 13.70 -12.03 1.78
C THR A 473 12.20 -11.72 1.94
N SER A 474 11.42 -11.94 0.88
CA SER A 474 9.96 -11.76 0.87
C SER A 474 9.28 -12.80 1.75
N ASP A 475 9.63 -14.07 1.58
CA ASP A 475 8.94 -15.20 2.20
C ASP A 475 9.18 -15.27 3.72
N ARG A 476 10.37 -14.85 4.19
CA ARG A 476 10.70 -14.70 5.61
C ARG A 476 9.95 -13.53 6.26
N LEU A 477 9.82 -12.39 5.57
CA LEU A 477 8.99 -11.27 6.02
C LEU A 477 7.51 -11.68 6.10
N GLN A 478 6.97 -12.37 5.10
CA GLN A 478 5.60 -12.89 5.11
C GLN A 478 5.31 -13.82 6.30
N ARG A 479 6.26 -14.71 6.64
CA ARG A 479 6.19 -15.52 7.87
C ARG A 479 6.11 -14.63 9.11
N ALA A 480 7.09 -13.77 9.32
CA ALA A 480 7.16 -12.88 10.48
C ALA A 480 5.91 -11.99 10.63
N PHE A 481 5.40 -11.44 9.53
CA PHE A 481 4.17 -10.63 9.50
C PHE A 481 2.95 -11.46 9.93
N ARG A 482 2.75 -12.64 9.34
CA ARG A 482 1.63 -13.53 9.67
C ARG A 482 1.68 -13.99 11.13
N ASP A 483 2.86 -14.30 11.65
CA ASP A 483 3.07 -14.78 13.01
C ASP A 483 2.84 -13.65 14.05
N GLN A 484 3.18 -12.39 13.70
CA GLN A 484 2.77 -11.18 14.43
C GLN A 484 1.30 -10.74 14.14
N GLY A 485 0.55 -11.54 13.39
CA GLY A 485 -0.87 -11.32 13.10
C GLY A 485 -1.17 -10.13 12.17
N TRP A 486 -0.20 -9.64 11.41
CA TRP A 486 -0.35 -8.54 10.44
C TRP A 486 -1.05 -9.01 9.16
N ASN A 487 -1.97 -8.19 8.67
CA ASN A 487 -2.39 -8.24 7.26
C ASN A 487 -1.36 -7.47 6.42
N VAL A 488 -1.09 -7.88 5.18
CA VAL A 488 -0.10 -7.23 4.31
C VAL A 488 -0.77 -6.52 3.14
N ALA A 489 -0.35 -5.29 2.89
CA ALA A 489 -0.57 -4.51 1.68
C ALA A 489 0.79 -4.03 1.15
N THR A 490 0.86 -3.65 -0.11
CA THR A 490 2.15 -3.31 -0.75
C THR A 490 1.96 -2.27 -1.85
N GLU A 491 3.05 -1.62 -2.23
CA GLU A 491 3.07 -0.78 -3.43
C GLU A 491 2.71 -1.58 -4.69
N TRP A 492 3.47 -2.64 -4.97
CA TRP A 492 3.51 -3.34 -6.25
C TRP A 492 2.70 -4.63 -6.30
N GLY A 493 2.08 -4.94 -7.44
CA GLY A 493 1.32 -6.19 -7.61
C GLY A 493 2.15 -7.48 -7.40
N HIS A 494 3.47 -7.41 -7.54
CA HIS A 494 4.38 -8.53 -7.29
C HIS A 494 4.83 -8.65 -5.81
N GLY A 495 4.58 -7.63 -4.98
CA GLY A 495 5.09 -7.56 -3.61
C GLY A 495 4.41 -8.59 -2.71
N PHE A 496 5.21 -9.43 -2.05
CA PHE A 496 4.72 -10.43 -1.08
C PHE A 496 3.55 -11.29 -1.60
N GLU A 497 3.65 -11.82 -2.82
CA GLU A 497 2.49 -12.34 -3.57
C GLU A 497 1.55 -13.17 -2.70
N ARG A 498 2.06 -14.18 -1.99
CA ARG A 498 1.24 -15.13 -1.22
C ARG A 498 0.46 -14.50 -0.05
N SER A 499 0.85 -13.32 0.43
CA SER A 499 0.27 -12.65 1.62
C SER A 499 -0.35 -11.27 1.38
N ALA A 500 -0.03 -10.60 0.26
CA ALA A 500 -0.59 -9.28 -0.03
C ALA A 500 -2.10 -9.32 -0.33
N LEU A 501 -2.86 -8.43 0.30
CA LEU A 501 -4.30 -8.23 0.09
C LEU A 501 -4.61 -7.12 -0.91
N TRP A 502 -3.71 -6.16 -1.09
CA TRP A 502 -3.96 -4.91 -1.81
C TRP A 502 -2.65 -4.36 -2.37
N SER A 503 -2.68 -3.91 -3.63
CA SER A 503 -1.60 -3.14 -4.26
C SER A 503 -2.07 -1.73 -4.62
N HIS A 504 -1.21 -0.76 -4.35
CA HIS A 504 -1.43 0.65 -4.66
C HIS A 504 -1.51 0.88 -6.18
N TRP A 505 -0.49 0.43 -6.94
CA TRP A 505 -0.42 0.61 -8.40
C TRP A 505 -1.45 -0.24 -9.17
N ALA A 506 -2.04 -1.27 -8.53
CA ALA A 506 -3.18 -2.01 -9.07
C ALA A 506 -4.53 -1.28 -8.91
N THR A 507 -4.65 -0.36 -7.94
CA THR A 507 -5.94 0.27 -7.58
C THR A 507 -6.01 1.78 -7.84
N GLU A 508 -4.88 2.48 -7.85
CA GLU A 508 -4.74 3.85 -8.36
C GLU A 508 -4.14 3.81 -9.78
N THR A 509 -4.94 3.45 -10.79
CA THR A 509 -4.41 3.15 -12.15
C THR A 509 -4.09 4.36 -13.02
N ASP A 510 -4.28 5.58 -12.51
CA ASP A 510 -3.65 6.79 -13.05
C ASP A 510 -2.25 7.05 -12.45
N TYR A 511 -1.88 6.33 -11.37
CA TYR A 511 -0.53 6.35 -10.81
C TYR A 511 0.39 5.38 -11.56
N GLY A 512 1.46 5.91 -12.15
CA GLY A 512 2.57 5.10 -12.64
C GLY A 512 2.52 4.64 -14.10
N ALA A 513 3.53 3.85 -14.46
CA ALA A 513 3.74 3.29 -15.80
C ALA A 513 2.82 2.09 -16.08
N ASP A 514 2.53 1.88 -17.37
CA ASP A 514 1.70 0.77 -17.84
C ASP A 514 2.41 -0.60 -17.82
N THR A 515 3.74 -0.61 -17.69
CA THR A 515 4.57 -1.80 -17.50
C THR A 515 4.53 -2.37 -16.07
N SER A 516 3.78 -1.72 -15.17
CA SER A 516 3.86 -1.97 -13.73
C SER A 516 2.54 -1.65 -13.03
N ARG A 517 1.44 -2.26 -13.49
CA ARG A 517 0.09 -2.13 -12.91
C ARG A 517 -0.13 -3.20 -11.83
N GLY A 518 -1.26 -3.90 -11.86
CA GLY A 518 -1.49 -5.12 -11.11
C GLY A 518 -1.17 -6.39 -11.93
N ILE A 519 -1.25 -7.56 -11.29
CA ILE A 519 -1.02 -8.87 -11.88
C ILE A 519 -1.94 -9.10 -13.09
N ASN A 520 -1.34 -9.38 -14.25
CA ASN A 520 -2.03 -9.66 -15.52
C ASN A 520 -2.02 -11.16 -15.84
N SER A 521 -2.87 -11.92 -15.15
CA SER A 521 -3.04 -13.37 -15.34
C SER A 521 -4.49 -13.79 -15.04
N ARG A 522 -5.11 -14.53 -15.97
CA ARG A 522 -6.40 -15.20 -15.83
C ARG A 522 -6.32 -16.30 -14.79
N LEU A 523 -5.28 -17.14 -14.77
CA LEU A 523 -5.16 -18.22 -13.79
C LEU A 523 -5.02 -17.69 -12.36
N ILE A 524 -4.08 -16.76 -12.10
CA ILE A 524 -3.87 -16.19 -10.76
C ILE A 524 -5.10 -15.41 -10.30
N ARG A 525 -5.77 -14.69 -11.21
CA ARG A 525 -7.02 -14.00 -10.90
C ARG A 525 -8.18 -14.97 -10.69
N PHE A 526 -8.28 -16.06 -11.44
CA PHE A 526 -9.29 -17.10 -11.21
C PHE A 526 -9.17 -17.67 -9.81
N ILE A 527 -7.96 -18.09 -9.38
CA ILE A 527 -7.78 -18.65 -8.04
C ILE A 527 -7.98 -17.62 -6.92
N ARG A 528 -7.56 -16.35 -7.10
CA ARG A 528 -7.45 -15.37 -6.00
C ARG A 528 -8.22 -14.04 -6.13
N ASN A 529 -9.07 -13.83 -7.15
CA ASN A 529 -9.86 -12.58 -7.29
C ASN A 529 -10.60 -12.20 -5.99
N HIS A 530 -11.17 -13.21 -5.33
CA HIS A 530 -11.95 -13.08 -4.09
C HIS A 530 -11.13 -12.67 -2.84
N GLN A 531 -9.79 -12.73 -2.93
CA GLN A 531 -8.87 -12.53 -1.81
C GLN A 531 -8.14 -11.19 -1.83
N LYS A 532 -7.98 -10.58 -3.02
CA LYS A 532 -6.99 -9.52 -3.24
C LYS A 532 -7.44 -8.44 -4.23
N ASP A 533 -7.00 -7.21 -4.00
CA ASP A 533 -7.00 -6.12 -4.99
C ASP A 533 -5.56 -5.89 -5.51
N VAL A 534 -5.02 -6.85 -6.26
CA VAL A 534 -3.65 -6.78 -6.82
C VAL A 534 -3.60 -6.94 -8.33
N PHE A 535 -4.75 -6.98 -9.01
CA PHE A 535 -4.88 -7.39 -10.41
C PHE A 535 -4.94 -6.22 -11.39
N ALA A 536 -4.52 -6.45 -12.64
CA ALA A 536 -4.69 -5.49 -13.72
C ALA A 536 -6.19 -5.24 -14.01
N ASP A 537 -6.52 -4.05 -14.51
CA ASP A 537 -7.89 -3.61 -14.78
C ASP A 537 -8.32 -3.75 -16.25
N LYS A 538 -7.37 -4.04 -17.15
CA LYS A 538 -7.58 -3.93 -18.60
C LYS A 538 -8.15 -5.19 -19.25
N TRP A 539 -7.89 -6.38 -18.70
CA TRP A 539 -8.48 -7.63 -19.19
C TRP A 539 -8.73 -8.68 -18.09
N PRO A 540 -9.86 -9.40 -18.11
CA PRO A 540 -11.12 -9.02 -18.72
C PRO A 540 -11.79 -7.91 -17.90
N THR A 541 -12.46 -6.98 -18.57
CA THR A 541 -13.16 -5.86 -17.92
C THR A 541 -14.41 -6.28 -17.13
N LEU A 542 -14.93 -7.50 -17.37
CA LEU A 542 -16.10 -8.08 -16.70
C LEU A 542 -16.01 -8.02 -15.17
N LEU A 543 -14.85 -8.32 -14.58
CA LEU A 543 -14.65 -8.28 -13.12
C LEU A 543 -14.59 -6.85 -12.56
N GLY A 544 -14.28 -5.86 -13.41
CA GLY A 544 -13.94 -4.50 -12.99
C GLY A 544 -12.66 -4.47 -12.15
N GLY A 545 -12.51 -3.42 -11.34
CA GLY A 545 -11.44 -3.28 -10.36
C GLY A 545 -11.85 -2.30 -9.28
N ALA A 546 -11.47 -2.57 -8.03
CA ALA A 546 -11.67 -1.60 -6.95
C ALA A 546 -10.68 -0.45 -7.15
N ARG A 547 -11.17 0.79 -7.08
CA ARG A 547 -10.36 2.00 -7.28
C ARG A 547 -9.99 2.62 -5.95
N MET A 548 -8.78 3.13 -5.87
CA MET A 548 -8.40 4.08 -4.85
C MET A 548 -8.86 5.48 -5.27
N GLY A 549 -9.75 6.06 -4.48
CA GLY A 549 -10.01 7.49 -4.50
C GLY A 549 -9.27 8.12 -3.32
N ASN A 550 -8.60 9.23 -3.55
CA ASN A 550 -7.94 9.99 -2.50
C ASN A 550 -8.48 11.43 -2.50
N TYR A 551 -8.77 11.95 -1.32
CA TYR A 551 -9.16 13.36 -1.12
C TYR A 551 -8.47 14.00 0.10
N GLU A 552 -7.64 13.24 0.82
CA GLU A 552 -6.93 13.68 2.03
C GLU A 552 -5.44 13.95 1.75
N GLY A 553 -5.14 14.47 0.56
CA GLY A 553 -3.85 15.10 0.23
C GLY A 553 -2.88 14.28 -0.60
N TRP A 554 -2.97 12.94 -0.61
CA TRP A 554 -2.04 12.09 -1.39
C TRP A 554 -2.02 12.49 -2.88
N ARG A 555 -0.81 12.71 -3.43
CA ARG A 555 -0.59 13.18 -4.82
C ARG A 555 -1.34 14.47 -5.17
N GLY A 556 -1.64 15.31 -4.17
CA GLY A 556 -2.45 16.51 -4.33
C GLY A 556 -3.95 16.25 -4.58
N LYS A 557 -4.42 15.01 -4.44
CA LYS A 557 -5.84 14.67 -4.61
C LYS A 557 -6.63 15.11 -3.37
N THR A 558 -7.46 16.15 -3.56
CA THR A 558 -8.18 16.86 -2.47
C THR A 558 -9.68 17.08 -2.75
N ASP A 559 -10.25 16.37 -3.74
CA ASP A 559 -11.64 16.51 -4.17
C ASP A 559 -12.51 15.36 -3.63
N TRP A 560 -13.41 15.69 -2.69
CA TRP A 560 -14.37 14.75 -2.11
C TRP A 560 -15.34 14.19 -3.17
N HIS A 561 -15.73 14.97 -4.17
CA HIS A 561 -16.68 14.53 -5.19
C HIS A 561 -16.04 13.47 -6.11
N ALA A 562 -14.79 13.69 -6.51
CA ALA A 562 -14.02 12.71 -7.29
C ALA A 562 -13.82 11.40 -6.51
N PHE A 563 -13.40 11.49 -5.25
CA PHE A 563 -13.30 10.34 -4.33
C PHE A 563 -14.63 9.58 -4.19
N TYR A 564 -15.71 10.31 -3.90
CA TYR A 564 -17.01 9.72 -3.63
C TYR A 564 -17.60 9.03 -4.87
N ALA A 565 -17.42 9.60 -6.07
CA ALA A 565 -17.87 8.98 -7.32
C ALA A 565 -17.23 7.59 -7.56
N LEU A 566 -15.90 7.46 -7.34
CA LEU A 566 -15.16 6.21 -7.56
C LEU A 566 -15.68 5.03 -6.73
N ILE A 567 -16.20 5.30 -5.53
CA ILE A 567 -16.83 4.29 -4.65
C ILE A 567 -18.00 3.61 -5.38
N TRP A 568 -18.85 4.41 -6.02
CA TRP A 568 -20.11 3.95 -6.62
C TRP A 568 -19.94 3.47 -8.06
N THR A 569 -19.07 4.09 -8.85
CA THR A 569 -18.85 3.70 -10.26
C THR A 569 -18.01 2.44 -10.41
N HIS A 570 -16.98 2.25 -9.57
CA HIS A 570 -16.03 1.14 -9.71
C HIS A 570 -15.98 0.21 -8.50
N SER A 571 -15.76 0.75 -7.29
CA SER A 571 -15.38 -0.08 -6.15
C SER A 571 -16.52 -0.97 -5.66
N LEU A 572 -17.73 -0.44 -5.48
CA LEU A 572 -18.86 -1.25 -5.00
C LEU A 572 -19.27 -2.38 -5.98
N PRO A 573 -19.37 -2.15 -7.31
CA PRO A 573 -19.61 -3.24 -8.27
C PRO A 573 -18.49 -4.27 -8.38
N ALA A 574 -17.22 -3.88 -8.27
CA ALA A 574 -16.10 -4.83 -8.26
C ALA A 574 -16.09 -5.67 -6.97
N LYS A 575 -16.33 -5.03 -5.83
CA LYS A 575 -16.40 -5.67 -4.51
C LYS A 575 -17.60 -6.61 -4.35
N TYR A 576 -18.70 -6.35 -5.06
CA TYR A 576 -19.83 -7.27 -5.18
C TYR A 576 -19.39 -8.63 -5.76
N LEU A 577 -18.64 -8.60 -6.87
CA LEU A 577 -18.11 -9.81 -7.53
C LEU A 577 -16.96 -10.46 -6.74
N GLN A 578 -16.15 -9.66 -6.03
CA GLN A 578 -15.08 -10.17 -5.16
C GLN A 578 -15.61 -11.03 -3.98
N ALA A 579 -16.91 -10.98 -3.66
CA ALA A 579 -17.45 -11.67 -2.50
C ALA A 579 -17.32 -13.20 -2.53
N ARG A 580 -17.17 -13.82 -3.69
CA ARG A 580 -17.11 -15.28 -3.85
C ARG A 580 -15.96 -15.68 -4.79
N PRO A 581 -15.37 -16.89 -4.64
CA PRO A 581 -14.46 -17.42 -5.65
C PRO A 581 -15.14 -17.59 -7.02
N ILE A 582 -14.35 -17.57 -8.08
CA ILE A 582 -14.84 -17.77 -9.46
C ILE A 582 -15.03 -19.26 -9.71
N ARG A 583 -16.17 -19.66 -10.28
CA ARG A 583 -16.51 -21.05 -10.59
C ARG A 583 -16.16 -21.41 -12.04
N SER A 584 -16.60 -20.62 -13.00
CA SER A 584 -16.22 -20.75 -14.41
C SER A 584 -15.97 -19.39 -15.05
N TRP A 585 -15.16 -19.35 -16.10
CA TRP A 585 -14.68 -18.13 -16.73
C TRP A 585 -14.50 -18.37 -18.24
N SER A 586 -15.43 -17.87 -19.04
CA SER A 586 -15.36 -17.81 -20.51
C SER A 586 -14.93 -16.41 -21.00
N GLU A 587 -14.93 -16.18 -22.31
CA GLU A 587 -14.67 -14.84 -22.88
C GLU A 587 -15.75 -13.81 -22.47
N HIS A 588 -17.02 -14.23 -22.47
CA HIS A 588 -18.18 -13.33 -22.34
C HIS A 588 -19.03 -13.55 -21.06
N GLU A 589 -18.69 -14.53 -20.22
CA GLU A 589 -19.36 -14.78 -18.94
C GLU A 589 -18.39 -15.38 -17.90
N ILE A 590 -18.49 -14.88 -16.66
CA ILE A 590 -17.79 -15.39 -15.48
C ILE A 590 -18.83 -15.68 -14.39
N THR A 591 -18.85 -16.91 -13.87
CA THR A 591 -19.74 -17.36 -12.79
C THR A 591 -19.00 -17.49 -11.46
N PHE A 592 -19.72 -17.47 -10.34
CA PHE A 592 -19.15 -17.49 -9.00
C PHE A 592 -19.70 -18.63 -8.15
N GLU A 593 -18.90 -19.13 -7.22
CA GLU A 593 -19.34 -20.11 -6.21
C GLU A 593 -20.39 -19.51 -5.26
N GLY A 594 -21.30 -20.35 -4.76
CA GLY A 594 -22.30 -19.97 -3.75
C GLY A 594 -23.75 -20.21 -4.18
N GLU A 595 -24.63 -20.32 -3.19
CA GLU A 595 -26.08 -20.53 -3.39
C GLU A 595 -26.75 -19.35 -4.10
N GLU A 596 -26.13 -18.17 -4.09
CA GLU A 596 -26.67 -16.96 -4.69
C GLU A 596 -26.65 -16.99 -6.23
N ALA A 597 -25.92 -17.92 -6.86
CA ALA A 597 -25.80 -18.08 -8.31
C ALA A 597 -25.53 -16.74 -9.03
N THR A 598 -24.43 -16.09 -8.65
CA THR A 598 -23.99 -14.83 -9.25
C THR A 598 -23.19 -15.09 -10.53
N ALA A 599 -23.43 -14.28 -11.56
CA ALA A 599 -22.64 -14.25 -12.79
C ALA A 599 -22.48 -12.82 -13.32
N VAL A 600 -21.43 -12.58 -14.09
CA VAL A 600 -21.22 -11.33 -14.85
C VAL A 600 -20.95 -11.66 -16.32
N THR A 601 -21.60 -10.94 -17.23
CA THR A 601 -21.54 -11.21 -18.68
C THR A 601 -21.61 -9.92 -19.50
N ASP A 602 -21.06 -9.94 -20.72
CA ASP A 602 -21.21 -8.88 -21.73
C ASP A 602 -21.77 -9.36 -23.08
N THR A 603 -22.25 -10.61 -23.19
CA THR A 603 -22.82 -11.22 -24.43
C THR A 603 -23.91 -10.38 -25.10
N GLY A 604 -24.57 -9.48 -24.37
CA GLY A 604 -25.54 -8.51 -24.89
C GLY A 604 -24.96 -7.17 -25.35
N GLY A 605 -23.64 -7.04 -25.52
CA GLY A 605 -22.94 -5.79 -25.83
C GLY A 605 -22.85 -4.79 -24.67
N LYS A 606 -23.19 -5.21 -23.44
CA LYS A 606 -23.22 -4.39 -22.21
C LYS A 606 -22.92 -5.26 -20.99
N ARG A 607 -22.12 -4.75 -20.06
CA ARG A 607 -21.75 -5.45 -18.82
C ARG A 607 -22.96 -5.59 -17.89
N ARG A 608 -23.35 -6.82 -17.56
CA ARG A 608 -24.51 -7.13 -16.72
C ARG A 608 -24.11 -8.09 -15.59
N ILE A 609 -24.61 -7.85 -14.38
CA ILE A 609 -24.48 -8.80 -13.25
C ILE A 609 -25.86 -9.34 -12.92
N THR A 610 -25.96 -10.67 -12.77
CA THR A 610 -27.13 -11.39 -12.30
C THR A 610 -26.83 -12.11 -10.98
N THR A 611 -27.86 -12.28 -10.15
CA THR A 611 -27.82 -13.03 -8.88
C THR A 611 -29.22 -13.58 -8.61
N GLU A 612 -29.35 -14.86 -8.26
CA GLU A 612 -30.62 -15.63 -8.32
C GLU A 612 -31.29 -15.53 -9.71
N GLY A 613 -30.52 -15.38 -10.78
CA GLY A 613 -31.02 -15.06 -12.13
C GLY A 613 -31.63 -13.65 -12.29
N ARG A 614 -31.73 -12.86 -11.21
CA ARG A 614 -32.24 -11.47 -11.25
C ARG A 614 -31.12 -10.53 -11.70
N ARG A 615 -31.40 -9.62 -12.64
CA ARG A 615 -30.50 -8.51 -12.99
C ARG A 615 -30.31 -7.58 -11.78
N VAL A 616 -29.07 -7.44 -11.30
CA VAL A 616 -28.69 -6.54 -10.18
C VAL A 616 -27.80 -5.37 -10.64
N TYR A 617 -27.11 -5.50 -11.78
CA TYR A 617 -26.34 -4.42 -12.44
C TYR A 617 -26.57 -4.49 -13.95
N ASP A 618 -26.65 -3.34 -14.60
CA ASP A 618 -26.75 -3.19 -16.05
C ASP A 618 -25.99 -1.92 -16.47
N ASP A 619 -24.78 -2.10 -17.00
CA ASP A 619 -23.97 -1.04 -17.63
C ASP A 619 -23.72 0.23 -16.78
N GLY A 620 -23.51 0.06 -15.48
CA GLY A 620 -23.24 1.13 -14.51
C GLY A 620 -24.44 1.52 -13.63
N LEU A 621 -25.65 1.25 -14.12
CA LEU A 621 -26.90 1.37 -13.37
C LEU A 621 -27.15 0.08 -12.56
N TYR A 622 -27.41 0.18 -11.25
CA TYR A 622 -27.57 -1.02 -10.41
C TYR A 622 -28.51 -0.90 -9.21
N LEU A 623 -28.95 -2.06 -8.70
CA LEU A 623 -29.54 -2.25 -7.37
C LEU A 623 -28.88 -3.48 -6.72
N LEU A 624 -27.71 -3.26 -6.09
CA LEU A 624 -26.86 -4.33 -5.54
C LEU A 624 -27.28 -4.72 -4.12
N PRO A 625 -27.58 -6.01 -3.85
CA PRO A 625 -27.71 -6.55 -2.50
C PRO A 625 -26.46 -6.33 -1.62
N TRP A 626 -26.62 -5.98 -0.34
CA TRP A 626 -25.49 -5.89 0.58
C TRP A 626 -25.85 -6.45 1.97
N GLU A 627 -25.11 -7.40 2.55
CA GLU A 627 -23.86 -8.04 2.08
C GLU A 627 -24.06 -8.95 0.83
N PRO A 628 -23.11 -9.04 -0.12
CA PRO A 628 -23.26 -9.90 -1.30
C PRO A 628 -23.31 -11.40 -0.99
N ARG A 629 -22.60 -11.88 0.04
CA ARG A 629 -22.68 -13.28 0.54
C ARG A 629 -24.02 -13.63 1.23
N LYS A 630 -25.00 -12.73 1.13
CA LYS A 630 -26.35 -12.79 1.69
C LYS A 630 -27.35 -12.16 0.71
N ALA A 631 -27.05 -12.18 -0.59
CA ALA A 631 -27.81 -11.45 -1.62
C ALA A 631 -29.27 -11.93 -1.80
N THR A 632 -29.64 -13.05 -1.20
CA THR A 632 -30.98 -13.65 -1.17
C THR A 632 -31.89 -13.00 -0.10
N ASP A 633 -31.36 -12.70 1.10
CA ASP A 633 -32.02 -11.85 2.12
C ASP A 633 -31.06 -10.82 2.73
N PRO A 634 -30.67 -9.79 1.98
CA PRO A 634 -29.70 -8.80 2.44
C PRO A 634 -30.34 -7.84 3.45
N ALA A 635 -29.50 -7.19 4.26
CA ALA A 635 -29.93 -6.17 5.22
C ALA A 635 -30.37 -4.85 4.53
N LYS A 636 -29.80 -4.59 3.35
CA LYS A 636 -30.04 -3.40 2.52
C LYS A 636 -29.65 -3.66 1.06
N LEU A 637 -30.07 -2.77 0.17
CA LEU A 637 -29.61 -2.71 -1.22
C LEU A 637 -28.98 -1.32 -1.46
N TYR A 638 -27.98 -1.22 -2.32
CA TYR A 638 -27.49 0.07 -2.83
C TYR A 638 -28.00 0.30 -4.25
N HIS A 639 -28.56 1.48 -4.50
CA HIS A 639 -28.95 1.92 -5.83
C HIS A 639 -28.03 3.04 -6.30
N TYR A 640 -27.62 2.97 -7.56
CA TYR A 640 -26.88 4.03 -8.25
C TYR A 640 -27.32 4.07 -9.70
N ASN A 641 -27.38 5.28 -10.26
CA ASN A 641 -27.77 5.51 -11.64
C ASN A 641 -26.96 6.70 -12.20
N PRO A 642 -25.99 6.47 -13.10
CA PRO A 642 -25.16 7.55 -13.68
C PRO A 642 -26.01 8.65 -14.35
N ASP A 643 -27.00 8.24 -15.16
CA ASP A 643 -27.82 9.15 -15.98
C ASP A 643 -29.07 9.67 -15.24
N GLY A 644 -29.41 9.06 -14.10
CA GLY A 644 -30.61 9.38 -13.33
C GLY A 644 -31.92 8.91 -13.98
N GLY A 645 -33.04 9.40 -13.46
CA GLY A 645 -34.38 9.02 -13.91
C GLY A 645 -34.87 7.70 -13.32
N ARG A 646 -35.83 7.07 -14.01
CA ARG A 646 -36.74 6.07 -13.46
C ARG A 646 -36.39 4.64 -13.84
N THR A 647 -36.14 3.78 -12.86
CA THR A 647 -35.65 2.40 -13.09
C THR A 647 -36.43 1.38 -12.27
N THR A 648 -36.66 0.17 -12.82
CA THR A 648 -37.47 -0.87 -12.15
C THR A 648 -36.69 -2.16 -11.97
N TRP A 649 -36.72 -2.70 -10.75
CA TRP A 649 -35.88 -3.79 -10.29
C TRP A 649 -36.70 -4.91 -9.65
N GLN A 650 -36.16 -6.13 -9.65
CA GLN A 650 -36.72 -7.27 -8.93
C GLN A 650 -35.94 -7.49 -7.63
N LEU A 651 -36.65 -7.43 -6.51
CA LEU A 651 -36.08 -7.54 -5.18
C LEU A 651 -35.57 -8.97 -4.90
N PRO A 652 -34.68 -9.14 -3.90
CA PRO A 652 -34.23 -10.45 -3.44
C PRO A 652 -35.37 -11.39 -3.00
N SER A 653 -35.12 -12.70 -3.05
CA SER A 653 -36.12 -13.72 -2.70
C SER A 653 -36.65 -13.60 -1.26
N GLY A 654 -35.81 -13.23 -0.28
CA GLY A 654 -36.22 -12.94 1.09
C GLY A 654 -37.04 -11.64 1.25
N TRP A 655 -37.01 -10.76 0.25
CA TRP A 655 -37.79 -9.52 0.20
C TRP A 655 -39.13 -9.69 -0.55
N LYS A 656 -39.47 -10.87 -1.08
CA LYS A 656 -40.67 -11.13 -1.93
C LYS A 656 -42.02 -10.74 -1.33
N HIS A 657 -42.15 -10.66 0.00
CA HIS A 657 -43.38 -10.29 0.70
C HIS A 657 -43.43 -8.80 1.13
N THR A 658 -42.39 -8.03 0.82
CA THR A 658 -42.32 -6.60 1.10
C THR A 658 -43.39 -5.84 0.31
N ARG A 659 -44.00 -4.83 0.93
CA ARG A 659 -45.03 -3.97 0.30
C ARG A 659 -44.57 -2.52 0.07
N THR A 660 -43.60 -2.08 0.87
CA THR A 660 -42.96 -0.77 0.80
C THR A 660 -41.49 -0.94 1.17
N VAL A 661 -40.60 -0.22 0.49
CA VAL A 661 -39.20 -0.04 0.92
C VAL A 661 -38.92 1.43 1.16
N HIS A 662 -37.94 1.72 2.02
CA HIS A 662 -37.53 3.08 2.35
C HIS A 662 -36.20 3.36 1.65
N VAL A 663 -36.18 4.42 0.83
CA VAL A 663 -35.10 4.79 -0.07
C VAL A 663 -34.47 6.07 0.45
N TYR A 664 -33.22 6.02 0.89
CA TYR A 664 -32.51 7.16 1.48
C TYR A 664 -31.41 7.62 0.50
N PRO A 665 -31.37 8.90 0.07
CA PRO A 665 -30.21 9.44 -0.61
C PRO A 665 -29.01 9.46 0.33
N LEU A 666 -27.84 9.11 -0.18
CA LEU A 666 -26.59 9.17 0.57
C LEU A 666 -25.83 10.45 0.22
N THR A 667 -25.58 11.26 1.23
CA THR A 667 -24.90 12.56 1.12
C THR A 667 -23.65 12.55 2.00
N TRP A 668 -22.84 13.61 1.94
CA TRP A 668 -21.68 13.75 2.86
C TRP A 668 -22.08 13.79 4.36
N ARG A 669 -23.34 14.09 4.67
CA ARG A 669 -23.93 14.01 6.03
C ARG A 669 -24.57 12.64 6.35
N GLY A 670 -24.39 11.66 5.47
CA GLY A 670 -25.04 10.36 5.49
C GLY A 670 -26.43 10.34 4.87
N ARG A 671 -27.31 9.48 5.41
CA ARG A 671 -28.70 9.33 4.93
C ARG A 671 -29.46 10.64 5.07
N GLY A 672 -29.98 11.14 3.95
CA GLY A 672 -31.00 12.19 3.92
C GLY A 672 -32.40 11.64 4.24
N GLU A 673 -33.43 12.44 3.97
CA GLU A 673 -34.82 12.05 4.21
C GLU A 673 -35.26 10.87 3.32
N PRO A 674 -35.99 9.87 3.87
CA PRO A 674 -36.45 8.72 3.09
C PRO A 674 -37.65 9.04 2.20
N VAL A 675 -37.64 8.45 1.00
CA VAL A 675 -38.83 8.27 0.17
C VAL A 675 -39.34 6.83 0.33
N GLU A 676 -40.65 6.66 0.52
CA GLU A 676 -41.28 5.33 0.49
C GLU A 676 -41.60 4.91 -0.94
N ALA A 677 -41.04 3.79 -1.39
CA ALA A 677 -41.32 3.21 -2.71
C ALA A 677 -42.18 1.94 -2.56
N ALA A 678 -43.34 1.93 -3.22
CA ALA A 678 -44.26 0.80 -3.21
C ALA A 678 -43.69 -0.41 -3.97
N VAL A 679 -43.97 -1.61 -3.46
CA VAL A 679 -43.51 -2.89 -4.02
C VAL A 679 -44.71 -3.70 -4.54
N SER A 680 -44.67 -4.05 -5.82
CA SER A 680 -45.71 -4.84 -6.49
C SER A 680 -45.09 -5.99 -7.28
N GLY A 681 -45.65 -7.19 -7.18
CA GLY A 681 -45.12 -8.38 -7.87
C GLY A 681 -43.66 -8.73 -7.51
N GLY A 682 -43.18 -8.36 -6.31
CA GLY A 682 -41.76 -8.49 -5.92
C GLY A 682 -40.81 -7.51 -6.61
N ARG A 683 -41.35 -6.47 -7.29
CA ARG A 683 -40.60 -5.43 -7.98
C ARG A 683 -40.78 -4.08 -7.33
N VAL A 684 -39.75 -3.25 -7.39
CA VAL A 684 -39.76 -1.83 -6.98
C VAL A 684 -39.41 -0.95 -8.17
N THR A 685 -40.02 0.23 -8.26
CA THR A 685 -39.58 1.30 -9.17
C THR A 685 -38.94 2.40 -8.34
N LEU A 686 -37.74 2.84 -8.74
CA LEU A 686 -36.96 3.87 -8.10
C LEU A 686 -36.79 5.03 -9.08
N ASP A 687 -37.02 6.24 -8.59
CA ASP A 687 -36.80 7.51 -9.29
C ASP A 687 -35.56 8.16 -8.65
N ALA A 688 -34.49 8.35 -9.43
CA ALA A 688 -33.16 8.72 -8.93
C ALA A 688 -32.57 9.96 -9.62
N GLU A 689 -31.81 10.76 -8.88
CA GLU A 689 -30.98 11.85 -9.41
C GLU A 689 -29.71 11.28 -10.09
N ALA A 690 -29.23 11.95 -11.12
CA ALA A 690 -28.05 11.53 -11.89
C ALA A 690 -26.79 11.55 -11.02
N GLY A 691 -26.10 10.41 -10.94
CA GLY A 691 -24.90 10.25 -10.11
C GLY A 691 -25.15 10.25 -8.59
N MET A 692 -26.40 10.26 -8.13
CA MET A 692 -26.73 10.19 -6.69
C MET A 692 -26.79 8.73 -6.22
N PRO A 693 -26.03 8.34 -5.18
CA PRO A 693 -26.16 7.04 -4.53
C PRO A 693 -27.31 7.02 -3.51
N TYR A 694 -27.99 5.88 -3.42
CA TYR A 694 -29.07 5.65 -2.45
C TYR A 694 -28.88 4.31 -1.73
N VAL A 695 -29.35 4.23 -0.48
CA VAL A 695 -29.54 2.96 0.24
C VAL A 695 -31.02 2.66 0.42
N VAL A 696 -31.40 1.41 0.16
CA VAL A 696 -32.77 0.91 0.22
C VAL A 696 -32.88 -0.11 1.35
N HIS A 697 -33.88 0.06 2.22
CA HIS A 697 -34.17 -0.87 3.33
C HIS A 697 -35.61 -1.40 3.29
N ARG A 698 -35.79 -2.68 3.70
CA ARG A 698 -37.08 -3.39 3.82
C ARG A 698 -37.98 -2.89 4.97
N ARG A 699 -37.44 -2.06 5.85
CA ARG A 699 -38.06 -1.39 7.00
C ARG A 699 -37.35 -0.03 7.19
N PRO A 700 -37.85 0.92 8.01
CA PRO A 700 -37.11 2.14 8.29
C PRO A 700 -35.69 1.80 8.79
N ALA A 701 -34.70 2.50 8.26
CA ALA A 701 -33.30 2.28 8.63
C ALA A 701 -33.08 2.55 10.13
N PRO A 702 -32.12 1.87 10.78
CA PRO A 702 -31.67 2.25 12.11
C PRO A 702 -31.26 3.73 12.16
N ALA A 703 -31.41 4.37 13.33
CA ALA A 703 -30.93 5.74 13.53
C ALA A 703 -29.43 5.85 13.21
N GLN A 704 -29.01 6.94 12.59
CA GLN A 704 -27.58 7.15 12.29
C GLN A 704 -26.77 7.25 13.59
N PRO A 705 -25.61 6.59 13.69
CA PRO A 705 -24.75 6.69 14.87
C PRO A 705 -24.27 8.13 15.03
N LYS A 706 -24.32 8.67 16.26
CA LYS A 706 -23.87 10.03 16.53
C LYS A 706 -22.34 10.10 16.37
N PRO A 707 -21.79 10.96 15.49
CA PRO A 707 -20.36 10.98 15.20
C PRO A 707 -19.52 11.56 16.35
N HIS A 708 -20.10 12.46 17.16
CA HIS A 708 -19.35 13.18 18.20
C HIS A 708 -18.09 13.85 17.63
N TRP A 709 -18.27 14.71 16.62
CA TRP A 709 -17.18 15.46 15.97
C TRP A 709 -16.29 16.17 17.00
N GLY A 710 -14.97 16.12 16.79
CA GLY A 710 -13.95 16.51 17.75
C GLY A 710 -13.73 15.47 18.86
N GLU A 711 -13.98 14.18 18.62
CA GLU A 711 -13.74 13.12 19.63
C GLU A 711 -12.24 13.01 19.97
N GLY A 712 -11.89 13.07 21.26
CA GLY A 712 -10.50 13.10 21.74
C GLY A 712 -9.98 14.54 21.95
N THR A 713 -10.40 15.49 21.10
CA THR A 713 -10.00 16.90 21.22
C THR A 713 -10.75 17.62 22.36
N PRO A 714 -10.29 18.81 22.81
CA PRO A 714 -11.08 19.67 23.70
C PRO A 714 -12.24 20.41 22.99
N LEU A 715 -12.32 20.32 21.66
CA LEU A 715 -13.32 20.98 20.81
C LEU A 715 -14.51 20.05 20.52
N THR A 716 -15.61 20.64 20.08
CA THR A 716 -16.72 19.93 19.42
C THR A 716 -16.93 20.50 18.03
N ASP A 717 -17.02 19.63 17.03
CA ASP A 717 -17.12 19.97 15.60
C ASP A 717 -16.04 20.94 15.06
N PRO A 718 -14.74 20.58 15.17
CA PRO A 718 -13.61 21.46 14.81
C PRO A 718 -13.40 21.70 13.30
N GLY A 719 -13.96 20.83 12.46
CA GLY A 719 -13.96 20.92 10.98
C GLY A 719 -15.36 21.06 10.40
N PHE A 720 -16.33 21.56 11.19
CA PHE A 720 -17.70 21.88 10.76
C PHE A 720 -18.49 20.75 10.08
N HIS A 721 -18.07 19.49 10.28
CA HIS A 721 -18.63 18.28 9.67
C HIS A 721 -20.08 17.97 10.11
N SER A 722 -20.64 18.67 11.11
CA SER A 722 -22.08 18.61 11.36
C SER A 722 -22.94 19.30 10.28
N GLY A 723 -22.34 20.17 9.46
CA GLY A 723 -23.07 20.95 8.45
C GLY A 723 -24.00 22.00 9.04
N GLY A 724 -23.64 22.53 10.22
CA GLY A 724 -24.33 23.60 10.91
C GLY A 724 -23.54 24.06 12.14
N LEU A 725 -24.04 25.07 12.85
CA LEU A 725 -23.33 25.69 13.98
C LEU A 725 -23.92 25.31 15.35
N ALA A 726 -24.64 24.19 15.46
CA ALA A 726 -25.32 23.77 16.69
C ALA A 726 -24.38 23.42 17.87
N ALA A 727 -23.09 23.20 17.60
CA ALA A 727 -22.04 23.04 18.63
C ALA A 727 -21.43 24.37 19.10
N TRP A 728 -21.82 25.49 18.48
CA TRP A 728 -21.20 26.81 18.64
C TRP A 728 -22.25 27.88 19.02
N THR A 729 -21.83 28.88 19.79
CA THR A 729 -22.60 30.10 20.06
C THR A 729 -22.31 31.11 18.96
N VAL A 730 -23.35 31.51 18.23
CA VAL A 730 -23.27 32.42 17.07
C VAL A 730 -23.80 33.81 17.44
N ALA A 731 -23.10 34.85 16.99
CA ALA A 731 -23.56 36.23 16.96
C ALA A 731 -23.30 36.82 15.56
N GLY A 732 -24.22 37.63 15.03
CA GLY A 732 -24.17 38.08 13.63
C GLY A 732 -24.51 36.96 12.64
N THR A 733 -24.12 37.15 11.37
CA THR A 733 -24.47 36.23 10.27
C THR A 733 -23.34 35.23 10.00
N ALA A 734 -23.57 33.95 10.32
CA ALA A 734 -22.62 32.87 10.09
C ALA A 734 -23.33 31.59 9.64
N ALA A 735 -22.69 30.81 8.78
CA ALA A 735 -23.18 29.51 8.28
C ALA A 735 -22.01 28.52 8.10
N VAL A 736 -22.35 27.24 7.91
CA VAL A 736 -21.41 26.27 7.33
C VAL A 736 -21.78 26.12 5.85
N GLU A 737 -20.83 26.40 4.97
CA GLU A 737 -20.97 26.21 3.53
C GLU A 737 -20.11 25.02 3.08
N VAL A 738 -20.37 24.49 1.88
CA VAL A 738 -19.56 23.40 1.30
C VAL A 738 -18.76 23.97 0.14
N SER A 739 -17.44 23.88 0.25
CA SER A 739 -16.50 24.40 -0.76
C SER A 739 -16.62 23.66 -2.10
N LYS A 740 -15.99 24.21 -3.15
CA LYS A 740 -15.98 23.63 -4.51
C LYS A 740 -15.37 22.22 -4.62
N ARG A 741 -14.65 21.76 -3.59
CA ARG A 741 -14.11 20.39 -3.48
C ARG A 741 -14.93 19.48 -2.55
N GLY A 742 -16.12 19.91 -2.13
CA GLY A 742 -17.03 19.15 -1.29
C GLY A 742 -16.72 19.21 0.21
N ASP A 743 -15.84 20.12 0.64
CA ASP A 743 -15.34 20.20 2.02
C ASP A 743 -16.08 21.29 2.83
N PRO A 744 -16.65 20.99 4.01
CA PRO A 744 -17.48 21.93 4.77
C PRO A 744 -16.64 22.91 5.60
N GLU A 745 -16.93 24.20 5.52
CA GLU A 745 -16.17 25.27 6.19
C GLU A 745 -17.08 26.35 6.78
N LEU A 746 -16.63 27.01 7.86
CA LEU A 746 -17.36 28.12 8.48
C LEU A 746 -17.21 29.39 7.62
N VAL A 747 -18.33 30.02 7.27
CA VAL A 747 -18.38 31.29 6.56
C VAL A 747 -19.06 32.35 7.43
N LEU A 748 -18.35 33.46 7.67
CA LEU A 748 -18.88 34.69 8.25
C LEU A 748 -19.24 35.66 7.11
N ALA A 749 -20.53 35.88 6.91
CA ALA A 749 -21.05 36.60 5.74
C ALA A 749 -20.64 38.08 5.72
N PRO A 750 -20.61 38.74 4.55
CA PRO A 750 -20.43 40.19 4.41
C PRO A 750 -21.32 41.08 5.30
N GLY A 751 -20.87 42.32 5.49
CA GLY A 751 -21.59 43.39 6.16
C GLY A 751 -21.21 43.54 7.64
N GLY A 752 -22.04 42.99 8.53
CA GLY A 752 -21.95 43.20 9.97
C GLY A 752 -20.76 42.53 10.67
N GLU A 753 -20.59 42.80 11.96
CA GLU A 753 -19.72 42.01 12.84
C GLU A 753 -20.34 40.62 13.08
N ALA A 754 -19.50 39.59 13.09
CA ALA A 754 -19.92 38.21 13.33
C ALA A 754 -18.92 37.46 14.22
N SER A 755 -19.42 36.52 15.02
CA SER A 755 -18.62 35.67 15.90
C SER A 755 -19.23 34.28 16.03
N VAL A 756 -18.38 33.26 16.02
CA VAL A 756 -18.73 31.87 16.28
C VAL A 756 -17.77 31.35 17.34
N SER A 757 -18.32 30.94 18.49
CA SER A 757 -17.53 30.67 19.69
C SER A 757 -17.98 29.41 20.43
N GLN A 758 -17.07 28.73 21.12
CA GLN A 758 -17.43 27.63 22.00
C GLN A 758 -16.60 27.65 23.29
N ARG A 759 -17.22 27.22 24.39
CA ARG A 759 -16.50 26.86 25.60
C ARG A 759 -15.83 25.51 25.36
N LEU A 760 -14.51 25.45 25.50
CA LEU A 760 -13.75 24.21 25.38
C LEU A 760 -14.15 23.23 26.49
N ARG A 761 -14.00 21.93 26.22
CA ARG A 761 -13.96 20.90 27.27
C ARG A 761 -12.81 21.24 28.23
N ARG A 762 -12.88 20.76 29.48
CA ARG A 762 -11.85 21.04 30.50
C ARG A 762 -10.47 20.68 29.96
N LEU A 763 -9.60 21.69 29.91
CA LEU A 763 -8.16 21.56 29.81
C LEU A 763 -7.59 21.48 31.24
N GLU A 764 -6.42 20.88 31.38
CA GLU A 764 -5.64 20.96 32.62
C GLU A 764 -4.77 22.24 32.61
N PRO A 765 -4.19 22.65 33.74
CA PRO A 765 -3.26 23.77 33.78
C PRO A 765 -2.04 23.55 32.87
N GLY A 766 -1.61 24.59 32.17
CA GLY A 766 -0.51 24.53 31.20
C GLY A 766 -0.71 25.45 30.00
N THR A 767 0.26 25.48 29.10
CA THR A 767 0.25 26.35 27.90
C THR A 767 -0.15 25.57 26.65
N TYR A 768 -0.93 26.24 25.80
CA TYR A 768 -1.61 25.66 24.65
C TYR A 768 -1.52 26.58 23.43
N ALA A 769 -1.38 25.98 22.25
CA ALA A 769 -1.60 26.64 20.96
C ALA A 769 -3.04 26.35 20.50
N ALA A 770 -3.87 27.38 20.39
CA ALA A 770 -5.07 27.34 19.56
C ALA A 770 -4.69 27.78 18.14
N SER A 771 -5.19 27.09 17.11
CA SER A 771 -4.99 27.52 15.72
C SER A 771 -6.19 27.21 14.82
N VAL A 772 -6.28 27.92 13.70
CA VAL A 772 -7.34 27.79 12.70
C VAL A 772 -6.78 28.17 11.33
N GLN A 773 -7.22 27.50 10.25
CA GLN A 773 -6.99 28.01 8.89
C GLN A 773 -7.97 29.15 8.63
N VAL A 774 -7.48 30.31 8.16
CA VAL A 774 -8.31 31.50 7.86
C VAL A 774 -8.11 31.99 6.43
N GLN A 775 -9.21 32.28 5.74
CA GLN A 775 -9.23 33.05 4.49
C GLN A 775 -10.06 34.33 4.67
N VAL A 776 -9.48 35.48 4.35
CA VAL A 776 -10.20 36.75 4.18
C VAL A 776 -10.42 37.00 2.69
N GLY A 777 -11.67 37.25 2.30
CA GLY A 777 -12.06 37.50 0.91
C GLY A 777 -12.00 36.26 0.01
N ASP A 778 -12.18 36.50 -1.28
CA ASP A 778 -11.97 35.57 -2.39
C ASP A 778 -10.88 36.06 -3.37
N GLU A 779 -10.51 37.34 -3.33
CA GLU A 779 -9.46 37.95 -4.16
C GLU A 779 -8.26 38.49 -3.34
N ALA A 780 -7.16 38.80 -4.02
CA ALA A 780 -5.96 39.32 -3.37
C ALA A 780 -6.10 40.81 -3.07
N GLY A 781 -5.74 41.24 -1.86
CA GLY A 781 -5.86 42.63 -1.43
C GLY A 781 -7.21 43.02 -0.83
N GLU A 782 -8.22 42.14 -0.89
CA GLU A 782 -9.47 42.31 -0.14
C GLU A 782 -9.22 42.36 1.37
N ARG A 783 -9.96 43.22 2.09
CA ARG A 783 -9.72 43.53 3.51
C ARG A 783 -10.95 43.36 4.39
N ARG A 784 -10.81 42.58 5.46
CA ARG A 784 -11.74 42.52 6.61
C ARG A 784 -11.02 41.91 7.81
N ARG A 785 -11.17 42.51 8.99
CA ARG A 785 -10.60 41.98 10.23
C ARG A 785 -11.16 40.59 10.52
N ALA A 786 -10.29 39.60 10.61
CA ALA A 786 -10.57 38.23 11.04
C ALA A 786 -9.68 37.89 12.23
N ALA A 787 -10.22 37.28 13.29
CA ALA A 787 -9.43 36.93 14.49
C ALA A 787 -9.79 35.58 15.11
N LEU A 788 -8.79 34.99 15.75
CA LEU A 788 -8.90 33.88 16.70
C LEU A 788 -8.60 34.42 18.10
N THR A 789 -9.61 34.41 18.96
CA THR A 789 -9.54 34.94 20.33
C THR A 789 -9.80 33.80 21.33
N VAL A 790 -8.96 33.67 22.36
CA VAL A 790 -9.13 32.68 23.45
C VAL A 790 -9.16 33.41 24.79
N ARG A 791 -10.21 33.17 25.59
CA ARG A 791 -10.41 33.76 26.92
C ARG A 791 -10.34 32.71 28.01
N THR A 792 -9.56 32.98 29.04
CA THR A 792 -9.31 32.10 30.19
C THR A 792 -10.01 32.61 31.46
N ALA A 793 -10.08 31.75 32.49
CA ALA A 793 -10.90 31.97 33.68
C ALA A 793 -10.41 33.11 34.61
N ASP A 794 -9.14 33.48 34.46
CA ASP A 794 -8.48 34.62 35.11
C ASP A 794 -8.78 35.98 34.43
N GLY A 795 -9.50 35.97 33.30
CA GLY A 795 -9.82 37.15 32.52
C GLY A 795 -8.78 37.48 31.43
N VAL A 796 -7.69 36.72 31.33
CA VAL A 796 -6.72 36.90 30.25
C VAL A 796 -7.36 36.57 28.89
N THR A 797 -7.02 37.36 27.88
CA THR A 797 -7.47 37.17 26.50
C THR A 797 -6.26 37.10 25.59
N ALA A 798 -6.00 35.92 25.03
CA ALA A 798 -5.06 35.74 23.93
C ALA A 798 -5.77 36.00 22.61
N GLU A 799 -5.09 36.64 21.65
CA GLU A 799 -5.65 36.90 20.33
C GLU A 799 -4.57 36.91 19.25
N ASN A 800 -4.91 36.38 18.08
CA ASN A 800 -4.20 36.66 16.84
C ASN A 800 -5.22 36.97 15.73
N TRP A 801 -4.82 37.80 14.77
CA TRP A 801 -5.72 38.35 13.75
C TRP A 801 -5.01 38.63 12.43
N THR A 802 -5.79 38.73 11.35
CA THR A 802 -5.36 39.31 10.07
C THR A 802 -6.45 40.22 9.50
N ASP A 803 -6.06 41.18 8.67
CA ASP A 803 -7.00 41.94 7.83
C ASP A 803 -7.08 41.39 6.40
N THR A 804 -6.17 40.48 6.02
CA THR A 804 -5.98 39.99 4.64
C THR A 804 -5.48 38.55 4.62
N SER A 805 -5.70 37.83 3.53
CA SER A 805 -5.03 36.55 3.25
C SER A 805 -4.16 36.69 2.00
N THR A 806 -2.85 36.87 2.19
CA THR A 806 -1.96 37.31 1.09
C THR A 806 -1.16 36.21 0.41
N ALA A 807 -1.05 35.02 1.01
CA ALA A 807 -0.37 33.86 0.43
C ALA A 807 -1.37 32.77 0.03
N THR A 808 -1.29 32.29 -1.22
CA THR A 808 -1.95 31.06 -1.65
C THR A 808 -1.35 29.86 -0.90
N ASN A 809 -2.18 28.90 -0.48
CA ASN A 809 -1.71 27.65 0.08
C ASN A 809 -1.17 26.74 -1.04
N GLN A 810 0.11 26.41 -0.99
CA GLN A 810 0.82 25.65 -2.01
C GLN A 810 1.25 24.24 -1.53
N VAL A 811 0.77 23.80 -0.37
CA VAL A 811 1.06 22.46 0.18
C VAL A 811 0.07 21.47 -0.42
N ALA A 812 0.54 20.59 -1.32
CA ALA A 812 -0.35 19.67 -2.04
C ALA A 812 -1.14 18.73 -1.10
N ALA A 813 -0.55 18.35 0.04
CA ALA A 813 -1.19 17.52 1.06
C ALA A 813 -2.37 18.20 1.82
N ASP A 814 -2.59 19.50 1.68
CA ASP A 814 -3.61 20.27 2.39
C ASP A 814 -4.93 20.33 1.61
N LEU A 815 -6.08 20.04 2.26
CA LEU A 815 -7.41 20.14 1.64
C LEU A 815 -7.66 21.52 1.01
N LYS A 816 -7.10 22.57 1.63
CA LYS A 816 -7.24 23.97 1.21
C LYS A 816 -6.18 24.42 0.20
N GLN A 817 -5.40 23.52 -0.41
CA GLN A 817 -4.42 23.89 -1.46
C GLN A 817 -5.05 24.70 -2.60
N GLY A 818 -4.32 25.66 -3.17
CA GLY A 818 -4.80 26.57 -4.22
C GLY A 818 -5.79 27.65 -3.76
N THR A 819 -6.22 27.65 -2.50
CA THR A 819 -6.98 28.76 -1.86
C THR A 819 -6.02 29.74 -1.18
N ARG A 820 -6.51 30.77 -0.47
CA ARG A 820 -5.70 31.63 0.41
C ARG A 820 -5.90 31.35 1.91
N PHE A 821 -6.41 30.17 2.27
CA PHE A 821 -6.42 29.70 3.66
C PHE A 821 -4.98 29.52 4.19
N GLN A 822 -4.64 30.18 5.28
CA GLN A 822 -3.36 30.02 6.00
C GLN A 822 -3.60 29.82 7.49
N ARG A 823 -2.71 29.11 8.21
CA ARG A 823 -2.93 28.77 9.62
C ARG A 823 -2.49 29.90 10.56
N MET A 824 -3.48 30.48 11.24
CA MET A 824 -3.31 31.48 12.29
C MET A 824 -3.33 30.80 13.67
N THR A 825 -2.38 31.17 14.53
CA THR A 825 -2.18 30.54 15.85
C THR A 825 -2.18 31.58 16.98
N ALA A 826 -2.88 31.32 18.07
CA ALA A 826 -2.89 32.11 19.30
C ALA A 826 -2.49 31.24 20.49
N TRP A 827 -1.50 31.69 21.25
CA TRP A 827 -0.97 31.00 22.43
C TRP A 827 -1.65 31.48 23.71
N PHE A 828 -2.07 30.56 24.57
CA PHE A 828 -2.72 30.87 25.84
C PHE A 828 -2.32 29.88 26.94
N THR A 829 -2.40 30.31 28.20
CA THR A 829 -2.08 29.48 29.37
C THR A 829 -3.32 29.30 30.23
N VAL A 830 -3.65 28.05 30.55
CA VAL A 830 -4.66 27.71 31.56
C VAL A 830 -4.00 27.84 32.93
N PRO A 831 -4.52 28.69 33.85
CA PRO A 831 -3.90 28.94 35.14
C PRO A 831 -3.94 27.71 36.05
N GLU A 832 -3.11 27.68 37.10
CA GLU A 832 -2.95 26.53 38.02
C GLU A 832 -4.27 26.08 38.69
N GLY A 833 -5.20 27.00 38.94
CA GLY A 833 -6.55 26.69 39.44
C GLY A 833 -7.50 26.06 38.41
N GLY A 834 -7.07 25.94 37.15
CA GLY A 834 -7.89 25.56 36.00
C GLY A 834 -9.00 26.57 35.71
N GLY A 835 -10.02 26.14 34.95
CA GLY A 835 -11.26 26.89 34.77
C GLY A 835 -11.89 26.76 33.38
N PRO A 836 -12.96 27.53 33.09
CA PRO A 836 -13.47 27.67 31.73
C PRO A 836 -12.45 28.32 30.79
N VAL A 837 -12.36 27.78 29.57
CA VAL A 837 -11.70 28.43 28.43
C VAL A 837 -12.72 28.57 27.31
N THR A 838 -12.77 29.74 26.67
CA THR A 838 -13.69 30.02 25.55
C THR A 838 -12.88 30.45 24.32
N LEU A 839 -13.06 29.74 23.22
CA LEU A 839 -12.46 30.06 21.92
C LEU A 839 -13.53 30.74 21.04
N ALA A 840 -13.15 31.82 20.36
CA ALA A 840 -13.99 32.54 19.42
C ALA A 840 -13.26 32.79 18.10
N LEU A 841 -13.98 32.58 17.00
CA LEU A 841 -13.61 32.98 15.64
C LEU A 841 -14.48 34.20 15.29
N THR A 842 -13.87 35.29 14.82
CA THR A 842 -14.59 36.55 14.60
C THR A 842 -14.28 37.20 13.27
N ALA A 843 -15.25 37.96 12.75
CA ALA A 843 -15.07 38.92 11.67
C ALA A 843 -15.62 40.30 12.09
N GLY A 844 -14.85 41.35 11.79
CA GLY A 844 -15.30 42.74 11.92
C GLY A 844 -16.34 43.12 10.85
N LYS A 845 -16.73 44.40 10.79
CA LYS A 845 -17.53 44.92 9.67
C LYS A 845 -16.73 44.87 8.36
N GLY A 846 -17.39 44.59 7.24
CA GLY A 846 -16.78 44.65 5.90
C GLY A 846 -17.49 43.81 4.85
N GLU A 847 -17.38 44.21 3.58
CA GLU A 847 -18.19 43.70 2.46
C GLU A 847 -17.71 42.37 1.84
N VAL A 848 -16.65 41.78 2.38
CA VAL A 848 -16.04 40.52 1.89
C VAL A 848 -16.22 39.39 2.92
N PRO A 849 -16.38 38.11 2.51
CA PRO A 849 -16.53 37.02 3.45
C PRO A 849 -15.24 36.76 4.25
N VAL A 850 -15.37 36.17 5.43
CA VAL A 850 -14.26 35.54 6.15
C VAL A 850 -14.59 34.07 6.33
N ARG A 851 -13.66 33.18 6.00
CA ARG A 851 -13.83 31.72 6.13
C ARG A 851 -12.81 31.14 7.10
N PHE A 852 -13.24 30.14 7.86
CA PHE A 852 -12.44 29.46 8.87
C PHE A 852 -12.62 27.94 8.79
N ASP A 853 -11.55 27.19 9.01
CA ASP A 853 -11.62 25.73 9.13
C ASP A 853 -10.47 25.11 9.95
N HIS A 854 -10.57 23.81 10.24
CA HIS A 854 -9.58 22.99 10.91
C HIS A 854 -9.08 23.62 12.22
N VAL A 855 -10.03 23.92 13.11
CA VAL A 855 -9.76 24.46 14.45
C VAL A 855 -9.05 23.40 15.28
N ARG A 856 -7.87 23.73 15.82
CA ARG A 856 -7.03 22.81 16.59
C ARG A 856 -6.61 23.46 17.90
N VAL A 857 -6.59 22.71 18.99
CA VAL A 857 -6.01 23.11 20.27
C VAL A 857 -5.11 21.99 20.77
N VAL A 858 -3.82 22.27 20.98
CA VAL A 858 -2.81 21.33 21.48
C VAL A 858 -1.99 21.97 22.60
N ALA A 859 -1.46 21.16 23.52
CA ALA A 859 -0.48 21.62 24.50
C ALA A 859 0.85 21.93 23.79
N GLY A 860 1.64 22.85 24.34
CA GLY A 860 2.97 23.15 23.79
C GLY A 860 3.66 24.35 24.45
N THR A 861 4.91 24.57 24.07
CA THR A 861 5.70 25.72 24.51
C THR A 861 5.62 26.84 23.46
N PRO A 862 5.28 28.09 23.84
CA PRO A 862 5.20 29.18 22.89
C PRO A 862 6.60 29.63 22.44
N PRO A 863 6.77 30.09 21.19
CA PRO A 863 8.00 30.74 20.74
C PRO A 863 8.25 32.00 21.59
N ARG A 864 9.52 32.32 21.82
CA ARG A 864 9.90 33.35 22.79
C ARG A 864 9.48 34.74 22.31
N THR A 865 8.45 35.30 22.94
CA THR A 865 8.03 36.69 22.71
C THR A 865 8.33 37.50 23.96
N VAL A 866 9.14 38.55 23.82
CA VAL A 866 9.67 39.32 24.97
C VAL A 866 8.65 40.39 25.42
N ARG A 867 7.41 39.95 25.69
CA ARG A 867 6.37 40.76 26.34
C ARG A 867 6.33 40.57 27.86
N ASN A 868 6.99 39.54 28.38
CA ASN A 868 7.10 39.27 29.82
C ASN A 868 8.46 39.75 30.36
N GLY A 869 8.53 40.99 30.84
CA GLY A 869 9.52 41.42 31.83
C GLY A 869 10.74 42.24 31.35
N ALA A 870 10.94 42.44 30.04
CA ALA A 870 11.86 43.46 29.54
C ALA A 870 11.11 44.79 29.26
N SER A 871 11.83 45.90 29.17
CA SER A 871 11.23 47.18 28.79
C SER A 871 10.70 47.13 27.35
N GLU A 872 9.51 47.68 27.13
CA GLU A 872 8.70 47.51 25.90
C GLU A 872 9.40 47.95 24.59
N ARG A 873 10.51 48.70 24.69
CA ARG A 873 11.27 49.28 23.58
C ARG A 873 12.23 48.32 22.86
N GLN A 874 12.32 47.05 23.28
CA GLN A 874 13.19 46.04 22.63
C GLN A 874 12.51 44.66 22.51
N ALA A 875 11.18 44.61 22.47
CA ALA A 875 10.45 43.36 22.36
C ALA A 875 10.53 42.76 20.93
N ALA A 876 10.98 41.51 20.82
CA ALA A 876 10.86 40.76 19.57
C ALA A 876 9.39 40.43 19.26
N LEU A 877 9.00 40.63 17.99
CA LEU A 877 7.70 40.21 17.44
C LEU A 877 7.60 38.68 17.36
N VAL A 878 8.71 38.04 17.01
CA VAL A 878 8.90 36.59 17.03
C VAL A 878 10.37 36.28 17.32
N GLN A 879 10.60 35.20 18.07
CA GLN A 879 11.87 34.48 18.14
C GLN A 879 11.51 32.99 18.05
N GLU A 880 11.90 32.36 16.93
CA GLU A 880 11.65 30.96 16.60
C GLU A 880 12.98 30.19 16.55
N ASP A 881 13.13 29.21 17.44
CA ASP A 881 14.21 28.23 17.48
C ASP A 881 13.75 26.83 16.99
N PHE A 882 12.53 26.73 16.44
CA PHE A 882 11.91 25.57 15.79
C PHE A 882 11.60 24.35 16.68
N GLU A 883 12.34 24.15 17.78
CA GLU A 883 12.24 23.05 18.77
C GLU A 883 10.80 22.69 19.22
N HIS A 884 9.87 23.65 19.12
CA HIS A 884 8.52 23.57 19.72
C HIS A 884 7.38 23.91 18.75
N VAL A 885 7.64 23.93 17.43
CA VAL A 885 6.64 24.24 16.40
C VAL A 885 5.50 23.19 16.38
N PRO A 886 4.24 23.55 16.72
CA PRO A 886 3.15 22.56 16.85
C PRO A 886 2.68 21.93 15.53
N GLN A 887 2.93 22.61 14.41
CA GLN A 887 2.86 22.12 13.03
C GLN A 887 3.34 23.22 12.06
N GLY A 888 3.70 22.83 10.83
CA GLY A 888 4.21 23.75 9.81
C GLY A 888 5.67 24.13 10.06
N TRP A 889 6.06 25.34 9.64
CA TRP A 889 7.45 25.83 9.71
C TRP A 889 7.56 27.10 10.56
N GLY A 890 6.96 27.06 11.76
CA GLY A 890 6.95 28.19 12.70
C GLY A 890 6.24 29.42 12.10
N PRO A 891 6.92 30.57 11.92
CA PRO A 891 6.33 31.76 11.32
C PRO A 891 6.20 31.70 9.78
N PHE A 892 6.66 30.63 9.13
CA PHE A 892 6.72 30.53 7.67
C PHE A 892 5.62 29.64 7.07
N VAL A 893 5.10 30.06 5.92
CA VAL A 893 4.20 29.27 5.05
C VAL A 893 4.87 29.03 3.69
N LYS A 894 4.54 27.92 3.02
CA LYS A 894 5.11 27.58 1.70
C LYS A 894 4.76 28.63 0.64
N GLY A 895 5.75 29.03 -0.15
CA GLY A 895 5.60 29.94 -1.29
C GLY A 895 5.41 29.22 -2.63
N ASP A 896 5.62 29.98 -3.72
CA ASP A 896 5.36 29.55 -5.10
C ASP A 896 6.40 28.58 -5.70
N ALA A 897 7.45 28.19 -4.96
CA ALA A 897 8.42 27.18 -5.36
C ALA A 897 7.74 25.88 -5.83
N GLY A 898 7.83 25.60 -7.13
CA GLY A 898 7.21 24.44 -7.80
C GLY A 898 5.69 24.51 -7.97
N GLY A 899 5.01 25.56 -7.48
CA GLY A 899 3.54 25.61 -7.40
C GLY A 899 2.98 24.77 -6.25
N SER A 900 1.82 24.13 -6.45
CA SER A 900 1.23 23.22 -5.46
C SER A 900 1.97 21.89 -5.48
N THR A 901 2.80 21.64 -4.47
CA THR A 901 3.70 20.48 -4.41
C THR A 901 3.82 19.95 -2.99
N ASP A 902 4.31 18.72 -2.89
CA ASP A 902 4.91 18.20 -1.67
C ASP A 902 6.29 18.85 -1.53
N PRO A 903 6.51 19.78 -0.56
CA PRO A 903 7.72 20.60 -0.53
C PRO A 903 9.00 19.79 -0.25
N ARG A 904 10.16 20.36 -0.60
CA ARG A 904 11.48 19.82 -0.25
C ARG A 904 12.10 20.60 0.94
N THR A 905 11.22 21.06 1.83
CA THR A 905 11.52 21.83 3.04
C THR A 905 10.79 21.21 4.22
N HIS A 906 11.45 21.05 5.37
CA HIS A 906 10.83 20.56 6.60
C HIS A 906 11.65 20.99 7.83
N LEU A 907 11.16 20.67 9.03
CA LEU A 907 11.93 20.78 10.28
C LEU A 907 12.80 19.52 10.42
N ALA A 908 14.06 19.61 10.03
CA ALA A 908 15.01 18.51 10.17
C ALA A 908 15.32 18.28 11.65
N GLN A 909 15.56 17.03 12.03
CA GLN A 909 15.82 16.63 13.43
C GLN A 909 17.24 16.07 13.56
N ARG A 910 17.88 16.26 14.72
CA ARG A 910 19.31 15.98 14.92
C ARG A 910 19.59 14.51 15.29
N HIS A 911 20.21 13.77 14.38
CA HIS A 911 20.83 12.46 14.64
C HIS A 911 22.32 12.48 14.26
N ALA A 912 23.15 13.00 15.16
CA ALA A 912 24.59 13.10 14.95
C ALA A 912 25.27 11.72 15.05
N PRO A 913 26.25 11.39 14.18
CA PRO A 913 26.88 12.28 13.19
C PRO A 913 26.14 12.37 11.84
N TYR A 914 25.13 11.54 11.59
CA TYR A 914 24.59 11.29 10.26
C TYR A 914 23.87 12.49 9.62
N THR A 915 23.13 13.27 10.40
CA THR A 915 22.48 14.54 9.98
C THR A 915 23.44 15.74 10.00
N GLN A 916 24.70 15.51 10.37
CA GLN A 916 25.68 16.57 10.59
C GLN A 916 26.78 16.51 9.54
N ARG A 917 27.36 17.67 9.26
CA ARG A 917 28.42 17.84 8.27
C ARG A 917 29.59 16.89 8.55
N GLY A 918 30.14 16.35 7.47
CA GLY A 918 31.31 15.46 7.47
C GLY A 918 30.92 13.98 7.38
N TRP A 919 29.72 13.58 7.84
CA TRP A 919 29.22 12.25 7.52
C TRP A 919 28.92 12.13 6.03
N ASN A 920 29.38 11.06 5.40
CA ASN A 920 29.24 10.75 3.98
C ASN A 920 29.54 11.91 2.99
N GLY A 921 30.43 12.85 3.37
CA GLY A 921 30.77 14.02 2.57
C GLY A 921 29.80 15.20 2.66
N LYS A 922 28.77 15.11 3.54
CA LYS A 922 27.82 16.19 3.80
C LYS A 922 28.51 17.49 4.19
N THR A 923 28.05 18.58 3.61
CA THR A 923 28.74 19.89 3.53
C THR A 923 28.28 20.90 4.57
N ILE A 924 26.99 20.88 4.92
CA ILE A 924 26.36 21.69 5.98
C ILE A 924 25.77 20.80 7.07
N ASP A 925 25.48 21.38 8.23
CA ASP A 925 24.72 20.73 9.30
C ASP A 925 23.20 20.84 9.05
N ASP A 926 22.43 19.74 9.16
CA ASP A 926 20.95 19.78 8.99
C ASP A 926 20.25 20.57 10.09
N VAL A 927 20.80 20.45 11.30
CA VAL A 927 20.33 21.12 12.51
C VAL A 927 21.49 21.94 13.07
N ILE A 928 21.24 23.23 13.32
CA ILE A 928 22.25 24.25 13.64
C ILE A 928 22.51 24.32 15.16
N ASP A 929 21.57 24.83 15.95
CA ASP A 929 21.58 24.73 17.42
C ASP A 929 20.64 23.59 17.88
N GLY A 930 20.15 23.58 19.13
CA GLY A 930 19.02 22.75 19.56
C GLY A 930 19.01 21.25 19.20
N SER A 931 17.84 20.80 18.73
CA SER A 931 17.51 19.45 18.25
C SER A 931 16.78 19.46 16.90
N GLU A 932 16.22 20.60 16.47
CA GLU A 932 15.57 20.79 15.18
C GLU A 932 15.99 22.09 14.46
N SER A 933 15.81 22.18 13.14
CA SER A 933 16.01 23.41 12.35
C SER A 933 15.22 23.39 11.04
N LEU A 934 14.91 24.56 10.45
CA LEU A 934 14.19 24.65 9.17
C LEU A 934 15.14 24.40 7.99
N LYS A 935 15.07 23.21 7.40
CA LYS A 935 15.91 22.75 6.28
C LYS A 935 15.16 22.80 4.95
N SER A 936 15.87 23.19 3.88
CA SER A 936 15.45 23.03 2.48
C SER A 936 16.52 22.26 1.67
N ARG A 937 16.12 21.24 0.90
CA ARG A 937 17.02 20.38 0.12
C ARG A 937 16.66 20.35 -1.36
N GLY A 938 17.52 20.94 -2.20
CA GLY A 938 17.34 20.89 -3.66
C GLY A 938 16.01 21.48 -4.10
N GLU A 939 15.52 22.52 -3.42
CA GLU A 939 14.15 23.02 -3.62
C GLU A 939 13.87 23.49 -5.04
N ASN A 940 12.58 23.52 -5.38
CA ASN A 940 12.08 24.01 -6.64
C ASN A 940 12.38 25.51 -6.78
N THR A 941 12.66 25.98 -8.01
CA THR A 941 12.85 27.41 -8.26
C THR A 941 11.57 28.20 -7.95
N GLY A 942 11.72 29.31 -7.22
CA GLY A 942 10.59 30.04 -6.65
C GLY A 942 10.85 30.49 -5.22
N LEU A 943 9.89 31.21 -4.65
CA LEU A 943 9.85 31.54 -3.23
C LEU A 943 9.51 30.26 -2.46
N VAL A 944 10.46 29.74 -1.68
CA VAL A 944 10.32 28.48 -0.94
C VAL A 944 9.33 28.64 0.19
N TYR A 945 9.52 29.68 1.00
CA TYR A 945 8.64 30.02 2.11
C TYR A 945 8.74 31.50 2.47
N ARG A 946 7.72 32.02 3.17
CA ARG A 946 7.64 33.41 3.64
C ARG A 946 6.73 33.57 4.85
N THR A 947 6.87 34.69 5.55
CA THR A 947 5.92 35.11 6.60
C THR A 947 4.59 35.60 6.00
N VAL A 948 3.57 35.70 6.85
CA VAL A 948 2.25 36.30 6.54
C VAL A 948 1.80 37.21 7.70
N PRO A 949 0.83 38.12 7.52
CA PRO A 949 0.52 39.15 8.52
C PRO A 949 0.08 38.64 9.90
N HIS A 950 -0.33 37.38 10.05
CA HIS A 950 -0.67 36.74 11.33
C HIS A 950 0.43 35.82 11.87
N THR A 951 1.58 35.68 11.20
CA THR A 951 2.78 35.04 11.76
C THR A 951 3.84 36.07 12.12
N VAL A 952 4.05 37.08 11.26
CA VAL A 952 4.83 38.28 11.58
C VAL A 952 4.13 39.50 11.00
N ARG A 953 3.78 40.47 11.86
CA ARG A 953 3.14 41.72 11.45
C ARG A 953 4.15 42.84 11.32
N PHE A 954 4.33 43.31 10.10
CA PHE A 954 5.05 44.54 9.80
C PHE A 954 4.02 45.66 9.58
N GLU A 955 4.02 46.66 10.45
CA GLU A 955 3.12 47.82 10.37
C GLU A 955 3.74 48.89 9.46
N ALA A 956 2.91 49.60 8.69
CA ALA A 956 3.35 50.60 7.71
C ALA A 956 4.22 51.70 8.35
N GLY A 957 5.26 52.15 7.63
CA GLY A 957 6.16 53.23 8.03
C GLY A 957 7.17 52.88 9.14
N LYS A 958 7.04 51.71 9.79
CA LYS A 958 7.97 51.27 10.84
C LYS A 958 9.17 50.50 10.31
N THR A 959 10.30 50.61 11.02
CA THR A 959 11.55 49.90 10.73
C THR A 959 11.69 48.65 11.60
N TYR A 960 12.12 47.55 10.97
CA TYR A 960 12.24 46.24 11.60
C TYR A 960 13.62 45.63 11.33
N ARG A 961 14.22 45.07 12.39
CA ARG A 961 15.44 44.28 12.32
C ARG A 961 15.08 42.80 12.23
N VAL A 962 15.53 42.16 11.16
CA VAL A 962 15.42 40.72 10.91
C VAL A 962 16.78 40.10 11.15
N SER A 963 16.82 38.99 11.88
CA SER A 963 18.05 38.26 12.19
C SER A 963 17.78 36.75 12.22
N PHE A 964 18.69 35.94 11.68
CA PHE A 964 18.65 34.49 11.81
C PHE A 964 20.04 33.86 11.62
N ARG A 965 20.22 32.66 12.16
CA ARG A 965 21.38 31.81 11.86
C ARG A 965 21.07 30.91 10.66
N TYR A 966 22.07 30.64 9.84
CA TYR A 966 21.92 29.76 8.69
C TYR A 966 23.21 29.01 8.33
N GLU A 967 23.03 27.88 7.65
CA GLU A 967 24.05 27.29 6.79
C GLU A 967 23.53 27.21 5.35
N ASN A 968 24.42 27.41 4.38
CA ASN A 968 24.11 27.43 2.96
C ASN A 968 25.22 26.74 2.19
N GLU A 969 24.91 25.65 1.50
CA GLU A 969 25.94 24.82 0.88
C GLU A 969 26.64 25.53 -0.29
N LYS A 970 25.87 26.19 -1.16
CA LYS A 970 26.35 26.68 -2.47
C LYS A 970 25.96 28.14 -2.68
N ALA A 971 26.90 28.91 -3.23
CA ALA A 971 26.60 30.24 -3.76
C ALA A 971 25.55 30.15 -4.89
N ASP A 972 24.84 31.25 -5.11
CA ASP A 972 23.90 31.43 -6.23
C ASP A 972 22.74 30.42 -6.31
N GLN A 973 22.50 29.64 -5.24
CA GLN A 973 21.36 28.72 -5.14
C GLN A 973 20.19 29.32 -4.36
N TYR A 974 20.45 29.99 -3.25
CA TYR A 974 19.42 30.58 -2.39
C TYR A 974 19.65 32.10 -2.18
N ALA A 975 18.55 32.82 -2.00
CA ALA A 975 18.55 34.23 -1.66
C ALA A 975 17.48 34.52 -0.59
N TRP A 976 17.81 35.38 0.37
CA TRP A 976 16.81 35.94 1.28
C TRP A 976 16.06 37.10 0.60
N VAL A 977 14.78 37.24 0.90
CA VAL A 977 13.87 38.19 0.23
C VAL A 977 13.10 39.00 1.27
N THR A 978 13.06 40.31 1.07
CA THR A 978 12.07 41.21 1.67
C THR A 978 11.08 41.61 0.58
N GLY A 979 9.80 41.44 0.82
CA GLY A 979 8.74 41.72 -0.16
C GLY A 979 7.52 42.40 0.45
N VAL A 980 6.56 42.71 -0.41
CA VAL A 980 5.26 43.31 -0.07
C VAL A 980 4.17 42.75 -0.98
N ASP A 981 2.98 42.53 -0.45
CA ASP A 981 1.79 42.19 -1.23
C ASP A 981 0.93 43.43 -1.48
N ALA A 982 0.85 43.89 -2.73
CA ALA A 982 0.17 45.13 -3.10
C ALA A 982 -0.43 45.12 -4.53
N PRO A 983 -1.57 44.46 -4.78
CA PRO A 983 -2.18 43.41 -3.95
C PRO A 983 -1.50 42.04 -4.16
N GLY A 984 -0.76 41.87 -5.26
CA GLY A 984 0.09 40.71 -5.52
C GLY A 984 1.50 40.88 -4.95
N ALA A 985 2.23 39.76 -4.81
CA ALA A 985 3.57 39.74 -4.24
C ALA A 985 4.61 40.45 -5.13
N LYS A 986 5.35 41.38 -4.53
CA LYS A 986 6.46 42.13 -5.13
C LYS A 986 7.68 42.06 -4.22
N GLU A 987 8.86 41.86 -4.79
CA GLU A 987 10.12 41.95 -4.05
C GLU A 987 10.56 43.41 -3.91
N LEU A 988 10.99 43.78 -2.70
CA LEU A 988 11.62 45.06 -2.38
C LEU A 988 13.15 44.92 -2.37
N GLN A 989 13.63 43.80 -1.84
CA GLN A 989 15.05 43.46 -1.72
C GLN A 989 15.22 41.95 -1.93
N ARG A 990 16.25 41.57 -2.68
CA ARG A 990 16.74 40.20 -2.79
C ARG A 990 18.22 40.20 -2.45
N GLN A 991 18.61 39.43 -1.44
CA GLN A 991 19.98 39.29 -0.97
C GLN A 991 20.45 37.85 -1.24
N PRO A 992 21.32 37.61 -2.24
CA PRO A 992 21.96 36.32 -2.43
C PRO A 992 22.69 35.88 -1.16
N LEU A 993 22.56 34.60 -0.80
CA LEU A 993 23.20 34.03 0.38
C LEU A 993 24.56 33.45 -0.04
N PRO A 994 25.69 33.87 0.58
CA PRO A 994 26.99 33.28 0.29
C PRO A 994 27.09 31.84 0.83
N VAL A 995 28.13 31.12 0.44
CA VAL A 995 28.46 29.81 1.04
C VAL A 995 28.73 29.99 2.54
N ALA A 996 28.05 29.19 3.35
CA ALA A 996 28.19 29.13 4.79
C ALA A 996 28.11 27.67 5.24
N THR A 997 29.24 26.95 5.20
CA THR A 997 29.38 25.56 5.71
C THR A 997 29.68 25.52 7.22
N ARG A 998 29.33 26.58 7.93
CA ARG A 998 29.34 26.79 9.38
C ARG A 998 28.24 27.79 9.70
N PRO A 999 27.69 27.84 10.93
CA PRO A 999 26.57 28.72 11.23
C PRO A 999 27.00 30.18 11.04
N ALA A 1000 26.47 30.81 10.01
CA ALA A 1000 26.56 32.24 9.76
C ALA A 1000 25.32 32.93 10.35
N THR A 1001 25.37 34.25 10.48
CA THR A 1001 24.20 35.06 10.86
C THR A 1001 23.92 36.04 9.75
N LEU A 1002 22.67 36.10 9.27
CA LEU A 1002 22.19 37.25 8.51
C LEU A 1002 21.45 38.17 9.49
N THR A 1003 21.83 39.46 9.49
CA THR A 1003 21.09 40.53 10.17
C THR A 1003 20.96 41.70 9.23
N TYR A 1004 19.76 42.26 9.08
CA TYR A 1004 19.50 43.48 8.33
C TYR A 1004 18.27 44.22 8.86
N GLU A 1005 18.09 45.46 8.41
CA GLU A 1005 16.96 46.31 8.76
C GLU A 1005 16.22 46.78 7.50
N PHE A 1006 14.90 46.89 7.58
CA PHE A 1006 14.08 47.47 6.52
C PHE A 1006 12.88 48.23 7.11
N THR A 1007 12.44 49.28 6.40
CA THR A 1007 11.19 49.99 6.70
C THR A 1007 10.05 49.37 5.90
N ALA A 1008 8.94 49.03 6.56
CA ALA A 1008 7.76 48.50 5.90
C ALA A 1008 7.06 49.61 5.07
N PRO A 1009 6.67 49.35 3.80
CA PRO A 1009 6.01 50.34 2.97
C PRO A 1009 4.69 50.86 3.54
N GLU A 1010 4.30 52.07 3.15
CA GLU A 1010 2.99 52.68 3.47
C GLU A 1010 1.79 51.88 2.93
N GLU A 1011 1.98 51.17 1.81
CA GLU A 1011 0.93 50.40 1.14
C GLU A 1011 1.27 48.90 1.06
N GLY A 1012 0.22 48.07 1.16
CA GLY A 1012 0.32 46.61 1.05
C GLY A 1012 0.51 45.90 2.39
N GLN A 1013 1.11 44.72 2.37
CA GLN A 1013 1.53 43.96 3.56
C GLN A 1013 2.95 43.42 3.33
N ALA A 1014 3.93 43.83 4.16
CA ALA A 1014 5.30 43.35 4.01
C ALA A 1014 5.46 41.90 4.50
N TRP A 1015 6.46 41.20 3.96
CA TRP A 1015 6.83 39.83 4.33
C TRP A 1015 8.32 39.58 4.09
N VAL A 1016 8.87 38.55 4.74
CA VAL A 1016 10.26 38.09 4.54
C VAL A 1016 10.32 36.58 4.35
N GLY A 1017 11.32 36.07 3.63
CA GLY A 1017 11.41 34.64 3.33
C GLY A 1017 12.58 34.23 2.43
N LEU A 1018 12.63 32.93 2.11
CA LEU A 1018 13.67 32.29 1.31
C LEU A 1018 13.22 32.07 -0.14
N ARG A 1019 14.05 32.39 -1.12
CA ARG A 1019 13.87 32.04 -2.55
C ARG A 1019 15.00 31.12 -3.02
N LYS A 1020 14.65 30.04 -3.75
CA LYS A 1020 15.58 29.30 -4.61
C LYS A 1020 15.72 30.07 -5.92
N VAL A 1021 16.96 30.43 -6.26
CA VAL A 1021 17.32 31.20 -7.47
C VAL A 1021 18.11 30.37 -8.48
N GLY A 1022 18.90 29.39 -8.03
CA GLY A 1022 19.63 28.46 -8.90
C GLY A 1022 18.89 27.14 -9.13
N ASP A 1023 19.40 26.33 -10.04
CA ASP A 1023 18.81 25.10 -10.57
C ASP A 1023 19.36 23.79 -9.98
N ASP A 1024 20.33 23.86 -9.04
CA ASP A 1024 20.93 22.66 -8.43
C ASP A 1024 19.89 21.91 -7.57
N GLY A 1025 19.57 20.68 -7.99
CA GLY A 1025 18.55 19.83 -7.38
C GLY A 1025 18.98 19.05 -6.14
N LYS A 1026 20.21 19.23 -5.63
CA LYS A 1026 20.65 18.69 -4.33
C LYS A 1026 21.07 19.76 -3.32
N ALA A 1027 21.24 21.02 -3.74
CA ALA A 1027 21.76 22.11 -2.90
C ALA A 1027 20.96 22.34 -1.59
N GLU A 1028 21.65 22.25 -0.45
CA GLU A 1028 21.02 22.38 0.87
C GLU A 1028 21.15 23.79 1.50
N PHE A 1029 20.13 24.17 2.27
CA PHE A 1029 20.08 25.37 3.11
C PHE A 1029 19.37 25.04 4.44
N ALA A 1030 19.92 25.49 5.56
CA ALA A 1030 19.32 25.33 6.90
C ALA A 1030 19.22 26.69 7.60
N LEU A 1031 18.15 26.90 8.37
CA LEU A 1031 17.86 28.16 9.07
C LEU A 1031 17.35 27.91 10.49
N ASP A 1032 17.83 28.74 11.42
CA ASP A 1032 17.60 28.61 12.87
C ASP A 1032 17.61 30.00 13.54
N ALA A 1033 17.10 30.09 14.78
CA ALA A 1033 17.05 31.28 15.62
C ALA A 1033 16.43 32.53 14.94
N PHE A 1034 15.37 32.34 14.15
CA PHE A 1034 14.72 33.41 13.39
C PHE A 1034 14.04 34.42 14.31
N THR A 1035 14.52 35.66 14.25
CA THR A 1035 14.12 36.76 15.13
C THR A 1035 13.72 37.98 14.33
N VAL A 1036 12.58 38.59 14.68
CA VAL A 1036 12.17 39.90 14.15
C VAL A 1036 11.88 40.84 15.32
N SER A 1037 12.41 42.06 15.27
CA SER A 1037 12.21 43.10 16.28
C SER A 1037 11.90 44.45 15.64
N GLU A 1038 11.05 45.25 16.28
CA GLU A 1038 10.84 46.65 15.91
C GLU A 1038 12.07 47.47 16.32
N VAL A 1039 12.51 48.38 15.45
CA VAL A 1039 13.62 49.31 15.73
C VAL A 1039 13.02 50.64 16.17
N THR A 1040 13.11 50.93 17.46
CA THR A 1040 12.74 52.23 18.05
C THR A 1040 13.99 53.04 18.36
N ASP A 1041 14.00 54.32 17.99
CA ASP A 1041 15.02 55.31 18.37
C ASP A 1041 15.05 55.61 19.88
#